data_AF-A0A3M0ZZL6-F1
#
_entry.id   AF-A0A3M0ZZL6-F1
#
_cell.length_a   1.000
_cell.length_b   1.000
_cell.length_c   1.000
_cell.angle_alpha   90.00
_cell.angle_beta   90.00
_cell.angle_gamma   90.00
#
_symmetry.space_group_name_H-M   'P 1'
#
loop_
_entity.id
_entity.type
_entity.pdbx_description
1 polymer ?
#
loop_
_entity_poly.entity_id
_entity_poly.type
_entity_poly.pdbx_seq_one_letter_code
_entity_poly.pdbx_strand_id
1 'polypeptide(L)'
;MKNWFAGIGLVIIFSWNLLAQDLSGLSICVDPGHGKGNTNAGPTGLREADINLSVSLFLKEFLKSAHIDTVLLTRVDDSTNPTLSQREAMANNFGVDWFHSVHHNAFNGSSRFTLVLLEEKRSFSNPCPDGSARGTGQPDWPGQADIMSNKMADWVFQALRTEFPIVRLDWTFFGGCNGGFSLGVLNDLLMPGELSEATFFDNPVEENKLRNPDFLKLEARALFMAILDFYDAGKLKTGALAGIIKSAENGRPVNGASVLLNPGNKIYQTDNNNNGLYVFHDLPPGSYQLQVQAPGFETQSGTVIVKAHDFSFRDFSLSVNSAPQVVLTLPGDQTRDYSVYKEIGVRFNRPMDKASVESAFFIKPFVSGVFTWNRTGDAVIFEPKTRYDFSTTYQVDIAGTAKDLQGRPLDGNGDGNGGDDFVYSFTTEKLDSLRPVILDFFPARKDTGIFLRDVFYITFSRALDPATVNTGTILLNEQGGDLIEYRVIPAGNSLQKIVLAPQEPLSAGKTYLLQVTNSIKSVQQEPLFRPLRWSFQSQSSFVSLAVLDSFEAELKWRDPLNVSETHGVLPDSIIFRLSDEHPLFGKQAAELLYLFTEANGLISLEPSLSPVFEREKTIGLGIYVYGDSSLNKIRIALQDNDGIENLPWQVLDWVGWRLLRFDYSNIAIEPGTGGNGQLDGREIALHSVQLKFSGQAKGKIFLDDLMLIQTPGPTGILSEFEESPPQDFILMQNYPNPFNPETVINYRLNFSGHVTLSIFNATGQLVKKLVDTFQEPGAHQITWNGKDDHGHLVSSGIYIYQLKFNQKVENKKMIFLR
;
A
#
# COMPACT_ATOMS: atom_id res chain seq x y z
N MET A 1 -82.09 -27.88 -11.35
CA MET A 1 -81.60 -29.24 -11.07
C MET A 1 -80.49 -29.15 -10.04
N LYS A 2 -80.71 -29.80 -8.86
CA LYS A 2 -79.77 -30.46 -7.94
C LYS A 2 -78.46 -29.74 -7.53
N ASN A 3 -77.96 -29.75 -6.30
CA ASN A 3 -78.41 -30.18 -4.97
C ASN A 3 -77.34 -29.69 -3.95
N TRP A 4 -77.82 -29.32 -2.76
CA TRP A 4 -77.27 -29.35 -1.40
C TRP A 4 -75.80 -29.73 -1.11
N PHE A 5 -75.15 -29.01 -0.17
CA PHE A 5 -74.97 -29.45 1.24
C PHE A 5 -74.54 -28.29 2.17
N ALA A 6 -75.08 -28.32 3.38
CA ALA A 6 -74.81 -27.43 4.50
C ALA A 6 -73.51 -27.80 5.23
N GLY A 7 -72.83 -26.80 5.82
CA GLY A 7 -71.72 -26.99 6.75
C GLY A 7 -71.59 -25.77 7.66
N ILE A 8 -72.08 -25.91 8.89
CA ILE A 8 -71.90 -24.96 9.99
C ILE A 8 -70.41 -24.95 10.35
N GLY A 9 -69.73 -23.85 10.09
CA GLY A 9 -68.37 -23.57 10.55
C GLY A 9 -68.40 -22.38 11.50
N LEU A 10 -68.35 -22.66 12.80
CA LEU A 10 -68.17 -21.69 13.87
C LEU A 10 -66.80 -21.01 13.66
N VAL A 11 -66.77 -19.80 13.08
CA VAL A 11 -65.54 -18.99 13.04
C VAL A 11 -65.38 -18.38 14.42
N ILE A 12 -64.56 -19.02 15.25
CA ILE A 12 -64.01 -18.40 16.45
C ILE A 12 -63.05 -17.32 15.95
N ILE A 13 -63.52 -16.07 15.93
CA ILE A 13 -62.68 -14.89 15.78
C ILE A 13 -61.90 -14.77 17.08
N PHE A 14 -60.71 -15.37 17.15
CA PHE A 14 -59.69 -14.90 18.08
C PHE A 14 -59.19 -13.56 17.54
N SER A 15 -59.84 -12.48 17.95
CA SER A 15 -59.23 -11.16 17.93
C SER A 15 -58.06 -11.19 18.91
N TRP A 16 -56.87 -11.51 18.41
CA TRP A 16 -55.65 -11.14 19.11
C TRP A 16 -55.64 -9.61 19.13
N ASN A 17 -56.06 -9.03 20.26
CA ASN A 17 -55.75 -7.65 20.56
C ASN A 17 -54.23 -7.53 20.53
N LEU A 18 -53.69 -7.01 19.42
CA LEU A 18 -52.33 -6.48 19.39
C LEU A 18 -52.33 -5.31 20.37
N LEU A 19 -51.86 -5.57 21.60
CA LEU A 19 -51.79 -4.58 22.66
C LEU A 19 -50.95 -3.38 22.18
N ALA A 20 -51.44 -2.18 22.48
CA ALA A 20 -50.64 -0.96 22.36
C ALA A 20 -49.46 -1.03 23.36
N GLN A 21 -48.48 -0.13 23.24
CA GLN A 21 -47.43 -0.07 24.26
C GLN A 21 -48.08 0.31 25.59
N ASP A 22 -47.89 -0.51 26.61
CA ASP A 22 -48.56 -0.34 27.89
C ASP A 22 -47.64 -0.75 29.04
N LEU A 23 -47.20 0.26 29.79
CA LEU A 23 -46.39 0.16 31.00
C LEU A 23 -47.23 0.53 32.24
N SER A 24 -48.56 0.52 32.14
CA SER A 24 -49.45 0.81 33.27
C SER A 24 -49.12 -0.07 34.47
N GLY A 25 -49.14 0.50 35.67
CA GLY A 25 -48.76 -0.17 36.92
C GLY A 25 -47.26 -0.14 37.24
N LEU A 26 -46.41 0.44 36.38
CA LEU A 26 -44.98 0.60 36.64
C LEU A 26 -44.62 2.04 37.00
N SER A 27 -43.59 2.19 37.83
CA SER A 27 -42.93 3.44 38.19
C SER A 27 -41.44 3.31 37.94
N ILE A 28 -40.85 4.20 37.13
CA ILE A 28 -39.40 4.19 36.83
C ILE A 28 -38.77 5.50 37.30
N CYS A 29 -37.63 5.41 37.98
CA CYS A 29 -36.75 6.54 38.21
C CYS A 29 -35.73 6.64 37.07
N VAL A 30 -35.71 7.78 36.39
CA VAL A 30 -34.68 8.15 35.42
C VAL A 30 -33.78 9.19 36.08
N ASP A 31 -32.51 8.89 36.20
CA ASP A 31 -31.51 9.76 36.81
C ASP A 31 -30.63 10.40 35.72
N PRO A 32 -30.83 11.68 35.39
CA PRO A 32 -29.88 12.37 34.54
C PRO A 32 -28.60 12.62 35.34
N GLY A 33 -27.54 11.89 34.99
CA GLY A 33 -26.24 11.98 35.64
C GLY A 33 -25.73 13.41 35.76
N HIS A 34 -25.01 13.70 36.85
CA HIS A 34 -24.44 15.01 37.15
C HIS A 34 -25.47 16.15 37.24
N GLY A 35 -25.06 17.41 37.16
CA GLY A 35 -25.94 18.60 37.29
C GLY A 35 -25.13 19.87 37.60
N LYS A 36 -25.79 20.87 38.19
CA LYS A 36 -25.18 22.15 38.57
C LYS A 36 -23.78 22.02 39.17
N GLY A 37 -22.82 22.73 38.60
CA GLY A 37 -21.43 22.77 39.06
C GLY A 37 -20.53 21.64 38.54
N ASN A 38 -21.07 20.68 37.77
CA ASN A 38 -20.24 19.73 37.03
C ASN A 38 -19.50 20.44 35.89
N THR A 39 -18.21 20.13 35.75
CA THR A 39 -17.30 20.72 34.76
C THR A 39 -16.85 19.73 33.68
N ASN A 40 -17.41 18.51 33.65
CA ASN A 40 -17.09 17.53 32.62
C ASN A 40 -17.64 18.01 31.29
N ALA A 41 -16.74 18.30 30.36
CA ALA A 41 -17.09 18.79 29.05
C ALA A 41 -16.16 18.23 27.98
N GLY A 42 -16.69 18.05 26.77
CA GLY A 42 -15.94 17.61 25.61
C GLY A 42 -15.02 18.70 25.04
N PRO A 43 -14.24 18.38 23.99
CA PRO A 43 -13.30 19.27 23.33
C PRO A 43 -13.86 20.64 22.93
N THR A 44 -15.16 20.70 22.61
CA THR A 44 -15.83 21.92 22.18
C THR A 44 -16.71 22.55 23.28
N GLY A 45 -16.61 22.04 24.51
CA GLY A 45 -17.30 22.56 25.69
C GLY A 45 -18.72 22.05 25.90
N LEU A 46 -19.17 21.01 25.17
CA LEU A 46 -20.46 20.37 25.45
C LEU A 46 -20.37 19.63 26.78
N ARG A 47 -21.21 19.99 27.76
CA ARG A 47 -21.18 19.35 29.07
C ARG A 47 -21.92 18.03 29.06
N GLU A 48 -21.33 17.04 29.72
CA GLU A 48 -21.95 15.73 29.92
C GLU A 48 -23.33 15.85 30.60
N ALA A 49 -23.43 16.72 31.62
CA ALA A 49 -24.67 16.96 32.35
C ALA A 49 -25.81 17.48 31.46
N ASP A 50 -25.52 18.25 30.40
CA ASP A 50 -26.53 18.77 29.48
C ASP A 50 -27.04 17.67 28.53
N ILE A 51 -26.14 16.78 28.10
CA ILE A 51 -26.45 15.61 27.27
C ILE A 51 -27.36 14.65 28.07
N ASN A 52 -26.92 14.26 29.27
CA ASN A 52 -27.62 13.32 30.15
C ASN A 52 -29.04 13.81 30.47
N LEU A 53 -29.20 15.12 30.73
CA LEU A 53 -30.51 15.74 30.95
C LEU A 53 -31.40 15.64 29.72
N SER A 54 -30.87 15.97 28.55
CA SER A 54 -31.64 15.99 27.30
C SER A 54 -32.17 14.60 26.95
N VAL A 55 -31.32 13.57 27.03
CA VAL A 55 -31.73 12.17 26.80
C VAL A 55 -32.79 11.74 27.80
N SER A 56 -32.60 12.05 29.09
CA SER A 56 -33.55 11.68 30.15
C SER A 56 -34.93 12.34 29.97
N LEU A 57 -34.96 13.60 29.51
CA LEU A 57 -36.21 14.30 29.21
C LEU A 57 -36.93 13.67 28.01
N PHE A 58 -36.22 13.26 26.95
CA PHE A 58 -36.83 12.51 25.85
C PHE A 58 -37.34 11.14 26.29
N LEU A 59 -36.57 10.42 27.11
CA LEU A 59 -36.96 9.11 27.62
C LEU A 59 -38.23 9.20 28.47
N LYS A 60 -38.33 10.22 29.32
CA LYS A 60 -39.55 10.49 30.10
C LYS A 60 -40.78 10.65 29.22
N GLU A 61 -40.67 11.38 28.12
CA GLU A 61 -41.81 11.58 27.21
C GLU A 61 -42.18 10.30 26.47
N PHE A 62 -41.20 9.46 26.10
CA PHE A 62 -41.48 8.12 25.56
C PHE A 62 -42.18 7.21 26.58
N LEU A 63 -41.69 7.14 27.82
CA LEU A 63 -42.28 6.33 28.88
C LEU A 63 -43.73 6.74 29.17
N LYS A 64 -44.00 8.05 29.29
CA LYS A 64 -45.36 8.58 29.43
C LYS A 64 -46.27 8.22 28.25
N SER A 65 -45.73 8.19 27.04
CA SER A 65 -46.53 7.81 25.85
C SER A 65 -46.98 6.35 25.86
N ALA A 66 -46.35 5.50 26.67
CA ALA A 66 -46.76 4.11 26.92
C ALA A 66 -47.53 3.94 28.24
N HIS A 67 -48.18 4.99 28.74
CA HIS A 67 -49.11 4.92 29.88
C HIS A 67 -48.49 4.45 31.21
N ILE A 68 -47.19 4.64 31.40
CA ILE A 68 -46.54 4.39 32.69
C ILE A 68 -47.17 5.24 33.81
N ASP A 69 -47.33 4.67 35.01
CA ASP A 69 -48.00 5.36 36.13
C ASP A 69 -47.15 6.53 36.64
N THR A 70 -45.83 6.32 36.79
CA THR A 70 -44.91 7.38 37.23
C THR A 70 -43.55 7.31 36.52
N VAL A 71 -43.05 8.49 36.11
CA VAL A 71 -41.63 8.69 35.77
C VAL A 71 -41.03 9.71 36.73
N LEU A 72 -40.23 9.23 37.68
CA LEU A 72 -39.49 10.08 38.60
C LEU A 72 -38.19 10.53 37.93
N LEU A 73 -37.90 11.83 37.95
CA LEU A 73 -36.60 12.37 37.55
C LEU A 73 -35.87 12.89 38.78
N THR A 74 -34.61 12.50 38.96
CA THR A 74 -33.79 13.02 40.08
C THR A 74 -33.48 14.52 39.92
N ARG A 75 -33.48 15.01 38.68
CA ARG A 75 -33.48 16.44 38.33
C ARG A 75 -34.19 16.68 37.00
N VAL A 76 -34.76 17.87 36.82
CA VAL A 76 -35.50 18.26 35.60
C VAL A 76 -34.85 19.41 34.82
N ASP A 77 -33.85 20.06 35.43
CA ASP A 77 -33.07 21.15 34.87
C ASP A 77 -31.64 21.13 35.45
N ASP A 78 -30.83 22.13 35.14
CA ASP A 78 -29.47 22.30 35.67
C ASP A 78 -29.40 23.24 36.89
N SER A 79 -30.54 23.49 37.57
CA SER A 79 -30.57 24.34 38.77
C SER A 79 -30.08 23.62 40.02
N THR A 80 -30.02 22.28 39.99
CA THR A 80 -29.66 21.40 41.11
C THR A 80 -28.65 20.34 40.67
N ASN A 81 -27.95 19.75 41.65
CA ASN A 81 -27.09 18.59 41.45
C ASN A 81 -27.23 17.68 42.69
N PRO A 82 -28.24 16.78 42.71
CA PRO A 82 -28.42 15.85 43.81
C PRO A 82 -27.15 15.02 44.03
N THR A 83 -26.77 14.81 45.29
CA THR A 83 -25.66 13.90 45.63
C THR A 83 -26.02 12.48 45.24
N LEU A 84 -25.03 11.60 45.10
CA LEU A 84 -25.25 10.19 44.74
C LEU A 84 -26.26 9.52 45.69
N SER A 85 -26.07 9.68 47.00
CA SER A 85 -27.02 9.19 48.02
C SER A 85 -28.41 9.82 47.97
N GLN A 86 -28.54 11.07 47.51
CA GLN A 86 -29.85 11.70 47.33
C GLN A 86 -30.61 11.10 46.14
N ARG A 87 -29.91 10.74 45.07
CA ARG A 87 -30.50 10.10 43.87
C ARG A 87 -31.11 8.74 44.23
N GLU A 88 -30.36 7.94 44.96
CA GLU A 88 -30.80 6.64 45.49
C GLU A 88 -31.98 6.81 46.46
N ALA A 89 -31.85 7.73 47.43
CA ALA A 89 -32.91 7.97 48.40
C ALA A 89 -34.22 8.42 47.75
N MET A 90 -34.17 9.20 46.66
CA MET A 90 -35.37 9.58 45.91
C MET A 90 -36.08 8.36 45.31
N ALA A 91 -35.33 7.44 44.68
CA ALA A 91 -35.87 6.22 44.11
C ALA A 91 -36.43 5.28 45.19
N ASN A 92 -35.66 5.05 46.26
CA ASN A 92 -36.02 4.18 47.39
C ASN A 92 -37.25 4.69 48.15
N ASN A 93 -37.31 5.99 48.45
CA ASN A 93 -38.44 6.58 49.19
C ASN A 93 -39.72 6.58 48.37
N PHE A 94 -39.62 6.66 47.05
CA PHE A 94 -40.78 6.55 46.17
C PHE A 94 -41.23 5.10 46.00
N GLY A 95 -40.29 4.14 46.07
CA GLY A 95 -40.55 2.73 45.83
C GLY A 95 -40.77 2.44 44.35
N VAL A 96 -39.92 2.98 43.48
CA VAL A 96 -39.97 2.70 42.03
C VAL A 96 -39.64 1.23 41.73
N ASP A 97 -40.16 0.72 40.61
CA ASP A 97 -39.89 -0.63 40.13
C ASP A 97 -38.51 -0.75 39.47
N TRP A 98 -37.97 0.36 38.95
CA TRP A 98 -36.69 0.38 38.26
C TRP A 98 -35.96 1.71 38.41
N PHE A 99 -34.62 1.66 38.48
CA PHE A 99 -33.76 2.83 38.48
C PHE A 99 -32.80 2.81 37.27
N HIS A 100 -32.83 3.86 36.45
CA HIS A 100 -31.94 3.99 35.29
C HIS A 100 -31.18 5.31 35.33
N SER A 101 -29.85 5.26 35.38
CA SER A 101 -28.99 6.47 35.32
C SER A 101 -28.39 6.67 33.92
N VAL A 102 -28.58 7.87 33.36
CA VAL A 102 -28.11 8.22 32.01
C VAL A 102 -26.80 9.02 32.11
N HIS A 103 -25.75 8.47 31.50
CA HIS A 103 -24.38 8.99 31.51
C HIS A 103 -23.75 8.94 30.10
N HIS A 104 -22.63 9.65 29.92
CA HIS A 104 -21.82 9.60 28.70
C HIS A 104 -20.33 9.49 29.06
N ASN A 105 -19.57 8.72 28.29
CA ASN A 105 -18.22 8.33 28.68
C ASN A 105 -17.16 9.38 28.28
N ALA A 106 -16.02 9.35 28.94
CA ALA A 106 -14.78 9.99 28.52
C ALA A 106 -13.56 9.13 28.88
N PHE A 107 -12.59 9.02 27.98
CA PHE A 107 -11.37 8.23 28.21
C PHE A 107 -10.12 8.82 27.57
N ASN A 108 -10.03 8.82 26.24
CA ASN A 108 -8.81 9.16 25.49
C ASN A 108 -9.07 9.98 24.21
N GLY A 109 -10.28 10.48 24.01
CA GLY A 109 -10.68 11.25 22.84
C GLY A 109 -10.80 10.47 21.52
N SER A 110 -10.65 9.14 21.55
CA SER A 110 -10.76 8.28 20.35
C SER A 110 -11.75 7.12 20.50
N SER A 111 -12.13 6.79 21.73
CA SER A 111 -13.05 5.68 22.04
C SER A 111 -14.48 6.00 21.59
N ARG A 112 -15.25 4.97 21.23
CA ARG A 112 -16.64 5.11 20.73
C ARG A 112 -17.48 3.82 20.86
N PHE A 113 -17.43 3.16 22.02
CA PHE A 113 -18.26 1.99 22.34
C PHE A 113 -19.42 2.36 23.27
N THR A 114 -20.37 1.45 23.44
CA THR A 114 -21.48 1.60 24.40
C THR A 114 -21.20 0.76 25.64
N LEU A 115 -21.38 1.32 26.83
CA LEU A 115 -21.21 0.62 28.11
C LEU A 115 -22.49 0.73 28.95
N VAL A 116 -22.92 -0.39 29.54
CA VAL A 116 -23.96 -0.39 30.58
C VAL A 116 -23.39 -1.06 31.82
N LEU A 117 -23.56 -0.41 32.96
CA LEU A 117 -23.09 -0.84 34.26
C LEU A 117 -24.28 -1.18 35.15
N LEU A 118 -24.30 -2.39 35.68
CA LEU A 118 -25.32 -2.82 36.64
C LEU A 118 -24.71 -3.05 38.02
N GLU A 119 -25.55 -2.96 39.04
CA GLU A 119 -25.17 -3.14 40.43
C GLU A 119 -24.60 -4.55 40.69
N GLU A 120 -23.39 -4.60 41.23
CA GLU A 120 -22.78 -5.82 41.71
C GLU A 120 -23.19 -6.13 43.15
N LYS A 121 -23.64 -7.37 43.39
CA LYS A 121 -23.92 -7.87 44.72
C LYS A 121 -22.70 -7.82 45.62
N ARG A 122 -22.85 -7.22 46.80
CA ARG A 122 -21.78 -7.09 47.80
C ARG A 122 -21.94 -8.03 48.97
N SER A 123 -20.82 -8.47 49.53
CA SER A 123 -20.80 -9.35 50.70
C SER A 123 -19.75 -8.93 51.73
N PHE A 124 -20.19 -8.89 52.99
CA PHE A 124 -19.30 -8.77 54.16
C PHE A 124 -18.73 -10.10 54.64
N SER A 125 -19.10 -11.23 54.01
CA SER A 125 -18.58 -12.55 54.39
C SER A 125 -17.09 -12.72 54.03
N ASN A 126 -16.60 -11.93 53.07
CA ASN A 126 -15.19 -11.89 52.66
C ASN A 126 -14.81 -10.45 52.24
N PRO A 127 -14.63 -9.52 53.19
CA PRO A 127 -14.48 -8.09 52.88
C PRO A 127 -13.18 -7.79 52.11
N CYS A 128 -13.10 -6.58 51.55
CA CYS A 128 -11.85 -6.04 51.03
C CYS A 128 -10.84 -5.79 52.17
N PRO A 129 -9.54 -5.63 51.87
CA PRO A 129 -8.51 -5.38 52.90
C PRO A 129 -8.76 -4.14 53.77
N ASP A 130 -9.54 -3.18 53.29
CA ASP A 130 -9.95 -1.96 54.00
C ASP A 130 -11.22 -2.13 54.86
N GLY A 131 -11.80 -3.34 54.89
CA GLY A 131 -13.03 -3.66 55.64
C GLY A 131 -14.33 -3.38 54.89
N SER A 132 -14.29 -2.86 53.66
CA SER A 132 -15.49 -2.65 52.83
C SER A 132 -16.05 -3.97 52.31
N ALA A 133 -17.35 -3.99 51.97
CA ALA A 133 -18.00 -5.17 51.39
C ALA A 133 -17.41 -5.48 50.00
N ARG A 134 -17.10 -6.76 49.74
CA ARG A 134 -16.50 -7.20 48.48
C ARG A 134 -17.59 -7.58 47.48
N GLY A 135 -17.42 -7.17 46.22
CA GLY A 135 -18.23 -7.64 45.11
C GLY A 135 -18.13 -9.17 44.90
N THR A 136 -19.27 -9.81 44.65
CA THR A 136 -19.37 -11.28 44.51
C THR A 136 -19.13 -11.76 43.07
N GLY A 137 -18.90 -10.85 42.13
CA GLY A 137 -18.81 -11.13 40.70
C GLY A 137 -20.16 -11.49 40.07
N GLN A 138 -21.27 -11.12 40.71
CA GLN A 138 -22.64 -11.42 40.27
C GLN A 138 -23.52 -10.16 40.37
N PRO A 139 -24.54 -10.02 39.50
CA PRO A 139 -25.57 -8.99 39.63
C PRO A 139 -26.25 -9.03 41.00
N ASP A 140 -26.61 -7.88 41.58
CA ASP A 140 -27.44 -7.87 42.81
C ASP A 140 -28.88 -8.30 42.57
N TRP A 141 -29.36 -8.08 41.35
CA TRP A 141 -30.67 -8.52 40.85
C TRP A 141 -30.55 -9.47 39.64
N PRO A 142 -30.07 -10.73 39.83
CA PRO A 142 -29.91 -11.68 38.74
C PRO A 142 -31.24 -12.02 38.04
N GLY A 143 -31.22 -12.11 36.71
CA GLY A 143 -32.39 -12.34 35.88
C GLY A 143 -33.25 -11.09 35.68
N GLN A 144 -32.81 -9.93 36.17
CA GLN A 144 -33.47 -8.63 36.00
C GLN A 144 -32.47 -7.62 35.44
N ALA A 145 -31.58 -7.08 36.28
CA ALA A 145 -30.68 -5.99 35.90
C ALA A 145 -29.72 -6.39 34.77
N ASP A 146 -29.26 -7.64 34.75
CA ASP A 146 -28.46 -8.20 33.68
C ASP A 146 -29.24 -8.30 32.36
N ILE A 147 -30.50 -8.75 32.38
CA ILE A 147 -31.32 -8.86 31.16
C ILE A 147 -31.63 -7.48 30.59
N MET A 148 -32.07 -6.53 31.42
CA MET A 148 -32.33 -5.15 30.99
C MET A 148 -31.06 -4.50 30.44
N SER A 149 -29.94 -4.62 31.16
CA SER A 149 -28.67 -4.01 30.75
C SER A 149 -28.18 -4.53 29.39
N ASN A 150 -28.31 -5.83 29.13
CA ASN A 150 -27.99 -6.40 27.82
C ASN A 150 -28.89 -5.84 26.71
N LYS A 151 -30.21 -5.76 26.95
CA LYS A 151 -31.16 -5.17 25.98
C LYS A 151 -30.85 -3.69 25.72
N MET A 152 -30.55 -2.92 26.76
CA MET A 152 -30.18 -1.51 26.64
C MET A 152 -28.89 -1.34 25.86
N ALA A 153 -27.84 -2.09 26.21
CA ALA A 153 -26.57 -2.04 25.51
C ALA A 153 -26.74 -2.36 24.02
N ASP A 154 -27.51 -3.40 23.68
CA ASP A 154 -27.78 -3.80 22.30
C ASP A 154 -28.54 -2.74 21.52
N TRP A 155 -29.62 -2.18 22.08
CA TRP A 155 -30.41 -1.16 21.40
C TRP A 155 -29.65 0.15 21.23
N VAL A 156 -28.93 0.61 22.25
CA VAL A 156 -28.15 1.86 22.20
C VAL A 156 -27.00 1.71 21.21
N PHE A 157 -26.29 0.58 21.22
CA PHE A 157 -25.24 0.27 20.24
C PHE A 157 -25.76 0.34 18.81
N GLN A 158 -26.91 -0.29 18.54
CA GLN A 158 -27.54 -0.28 17.21
C GLN A 158 -27.95 1.14 16.80
N ALA A 159 -28.60 1.88 17.69
CA ALA A 159 -29.10 3.23 17.41
C ALA A 159 -27.96 4.22 17.11
N LEU A 160 -26.91 4.21 17.92
CA LEU A 160 -25.83 5.19 17.86
C LEU A 160 -24.68 4.78 16.94
N ARG A 161 -24.69 3.52 16.47
CA ARG A 161 -23.64 2.92 15.62
C ARG A 161 -22.25 3.06 16.23
N THR A 162 -22.15 2.81 17.54
CA THR A 162 -20.89 2.67 18.27
C THR A 162 -20.14 1.40 17.83
N GLU A 163 -18.92 1.16 18.31
CA GLU A 163 -18.09 0.04 17.83
C GLU A 163 -18.57 -1.33 18.30
N PHE A 164 -18.97 -1.42 19.57
CA PHE A 164 -19.48 -2.64 20.20
C PHE A 164 -20.22 -2.29 21.50
N PRO A 165 -21.18 -3.12 21.95
CA PRO A 165 -21.80 -3.01 23.27
C PRO A 165 -21.00 -3.75 24.35
N ILE A 166 -20.98 -3.21 25.56
CA ILE A 166 -20.38 -3.82 26.74
C ILE A 166 -21.37 -3.73 27.91
N VAL A 167 -21.58 -4.84 28.61
CA VAL A 167 -22.24 -4.86 29.92
C VAL A 167 -21.23 -5.29 30.99
N ARG A 168 -21.14 -4.56 32.10
CA ARG A 168 -20.25 -4.91 33.23
C ARG A 168 -20.94 -4.68 34.58
N LEU A 169 -20.40 -5.35 35.58
CA LEU A 169 -20.71 -5.09 36.99
C LEU A 169 -19.95 -3.85 37.43
N ASP A 170 -20.64 -2.90 38.07
CA ASP A 170 -20.10 -1.58 38.43
C ASP A 170 -18.81 -1.69 39.26
N TRP A 171 -18.82 -2.48 40.33
CA TRP A 171 -17.70 -2.59 41.28
C TRP A 171 -16.48 -3.30 40.67
N THR A 172 -16.68 -4.47 40.05
CA THR A 172 -15.61 -5.22 39.41
C THR A 172 -14.97 -4.43 38.27
N PHE A 173 -15.77 -3.70 37.49
CA PHE A 173 -15.27 -2.90 36.38
C PHE A 173 -14.29 -1.81 36.83
N PHE A 174 -14.59 -1.13 37.94
CA PHE A 174 -13.74 -0.06 38.47
C PHE A 174 -12.62 -0.55 39.41
N GLY A 175 -12.34 -1.85 39.43
CA GLY A 175 -11.15 -2.42 40.09
C GLY A 175 -11.38 -3.02 41.48
N GLY A 176 -12.62 -2.99 41.98
CA GLY A 176 -13.04 -3.63 43.23
C GLY A 176 -12.07 -3.43 44.40
N CYS A 177 -11.65 -4.52 45.06
CA CYS A 177 -10.76 -4.46 46.23
C CYS A 177 -9.31 -4.00 45.94
N ASN A 178 -8.94 -3.73 44.69
CA ASN A 178 -7.60 -3.27 44.31
C ASN A 178 -7.50 -1.74 44.27
N GLY A 179 -8.17 -1.06 45.19
CA GLY A 179 -8.26 0.41 45.21
C GLY A 179 -9.27 0.99 44.22
N GLY A 180 -10.23 0.18 43.78
CA GLY A 180 -11.35 0.63 42.96
C GLY A 180 -12.44 1.36 43.76
N PHE A 181 -13.45 1.87 43.06
CA PHE A 181 -14.64 2.50 43.66
C PHE A 181 -15.91 1.98 42.99
N SER A 182 -17.08 2.17 43.62
CA SER A 182 -18.36 2.01 42.91
C SER A 182 -18.88 3.37 42.49
N LEU A 183 -19.68 3.39 41.42
CA LEU A 183 -20.42 4.55 40.92
C LEU A 183 -21.31 5.21 41.97
N GLY A 184 -21.61 4.56 43.09
CA GLY A 184 -22.22 5.18 44.26
C GLY A 184 -23.66 5.66 44.08
N VAL A 185 -24.19 5.66 42.85
CA VAL A 185 -25.60 5.91 42.49
C VAL A 185 -26.39 4.61 42.37
N LEU A 186 -25.69 3.47 42.39
CA LEU A 186 -26.25 2.12 42.34
C LEU A 186 -25.96 1.33 43.64
N ASN A 187 -25.47 1.94 44.72
CA ASN A 187 -24.93 1.19 45.87
C ASN A 187 -25.99 0.60 46.80
N ASP A 188 -27.05 1.36 47.01
CA ASP A 188 -28.03 1.13 48.08
C ASP A 188 -29.46 1.12 47.51
N LEU A 189 -29.62 0.68 46.25
CA LEU A 189 -30.92 0.60 45.61
C LEU A 189 -31.74 -0.56 46.20
N LEU A 190 -33.01 -0.30 46.48
CA LEU A 190 -33.96 -1.33 46.96
C LEU A 190 -34.72 -2.01 45.81
N MET A 191 -34.33 -1.72 44.57
CA MET A 191 -34.88 -2.22 43.32
C MET A 191 -33.75 -2.47 42.32
N PRO A 192 -33.98 -3.21 41.22
CA PRO A 192 -33.00 -3.32 40.15
C PRO A 192 -32.67 -1.95 39.53
N GLY A 193 -31.40 -1.76 39.19
CA GLY A 193 -31.00 -0.60 38.42
C GLY A 193 -29.69 -0.76 37.66
N GLU A 194 -29.50 0.14 36.72
CA GLU A 194 -28.31 0.24 35.88
C GLU A 194 -28.00 1.68 35.50
N LEU A 195 -26.81 1.87 34.97
CA LEU A 195 -26.30 3.10 34.42
C LEU A 195 -25.84 2.85 32.98
N SER A 196 -26.33 3.65 32.02
CA SER A 196 -25.87 3.60 30.64
C SER A 196 -24.87 4.71 30.35
N GLU A 197 -23.75 4.36 29.74
CA GLU A 197 -22.81 5.26 29.08
C GLU A 197 -22.87 5.04 27.57
N ALA A 198 -23.69 5.85 26.89
CA ALA A 198 -24.14 5.54 25.54
C ALA A 198 -23.04 5.68 24.47
N THR A 199 -22.25 6.76 24.55
CA THR A 199 -21.06 7.05 23.72
C THR A 199 -20.15 8.07 24.42
N PHE A 200 -19.11 8.54 23.74
CA PHE A 200 -17.99 9.30 24.30
C PHE A 200 -18.07 10.79 23.98
N PHE A 201 -18.22 11.66 24.99
CA PHE A 201 -18.28 13.10 24.77
C PHE A 201 -16.90 13.75 24.58
N ASP A 202 -15.82 13.04 24.92
CA ASP A 202 -14.44 13.49 24.70
C ASP A 202 -13.92 13.18 23.28
N ASN A 203 -14.61 12.33 22.53
CA ASN A 203 -14.32 12.03 21.13
C ASN A 203 -14.92 13.11 20.21
N PRO A 204 -14.12 13.87 19.44
CA PRO A 204 -14.63 14.99 18.64
C PRO A 204 -15.72 14.61 17.62
N VAL A 205 -15.69 13.40 17.07
CA VAL A 205 -16.69 12.94 16.09
C VAL A 205 -18.01 12.62 16.79
N GLU A 206 -17.96 12.02 17.97
CA GLU A 206 -19.14 11.70 18.77
C GLU A 206 -19.72 12.96 19.42
N GLU A 207 -18.89 13.86 19.96
CA GLU A 207 -19.33 15.15 20.53
C GLU A 207 -20.13 15.97 19.50
N ASN A 208 -19.70 15.99 18.23
CA ASN A 208 -20.43 16.65 17.14
C ASN A 208 -21.83 16.06 16.92
N LYS A 209 -22.02 14.75 17.12
CA LYS A 209 -23.34 14.10 17.05
C LYS A 209 -24.18 14.40 18.29
N LEU A 210 -23.57 14.39 19.49
CA LEU A 210 -24.24 14.67 20.77
C LEU A 210 -24.80 16.11 20.86
N ARG A 211 -24.32 17.03 20.03
CA ARG A 211 -24.90 18.37 19.87
C ARG A 211 -26.25 18.38 19.15
N ASN A 212 -26.62 17.30 18.46
CA ASN A 212 -27.84 17.19 17.68
C ASN A 212 -28.98 16.59 18.54
N PRO A 213 -30.08 17.34 18.79
CA PRO A 213 -31.19 16.83 19.62
C PRO A 213 -31.88 15.58 19.07
N ASP A 214 -31.92 15.38 17.75
CA ASP A 214 -32.51 14.16 17.16
C ASP A 214 -31.61 12.93 17.40
N PHE A 215 -30.29 13.11 17.48
CA PHE A 215 -29.37 12.05 17.88
C PHE A 215 -29.63 11.63 19.34
N LEU A 216 -29.76 12.60 20.24
CA LEU A 216 -30.09 12.34 21.66
C LEU A 216 -31.47 11.71 21.83
N LYS A 217 -32.43 12.10 20.98
CA LYS A 217 -33.76 11.47 20.94
C LYS A 217 -33.71 10.04 20.40
N LEU A 218 -32.76 9.73 19.51
CA LEU A 218 -32.53 8.37 19.01
C LEU A 218 -32.02 7.45 20.12
N GLU A 219 -31.09 7.94 20.96
CA GLU A 219 -30.63 7.26 22.17
C GLU A 219 -31.79 7.00 23.14
N ALA A 220 -32.57 8.03 23.46
CA ALA A 220 -33.73 7.90 24.35
C ALA A 220 -34.75 6.88 23.82
N ARG A 221 -34.94 6.81 22.50
CA ARG A 221 -35.79 5.80 21.86
C ARG A 221 -35.21 4.39 22.06
N ALA A 222 -33.90 4.22 21.97
CA ALA A 222 -33.23 2.94 22.18
C ALA A 222 -33.39 2.45 23.63
N LEU A 223 -33.19 3.34 24.60
CA LEU A 223 -33.44 3.05 26.02
C LEU A 223 -34.90 2.65 26.25
N PHE A 224 -35.85 3.37 25.64
CA PHE A 224 -37.27 3.05 25.73
C PHE A 224 -37.61 1.68 25.12
N MET A 225 -37.04 1.35 23.95
CA MET A 225 -37.24 0.04 23.31
C MET A 225 -36.73 -1.11 24.17
N ALA A 226 -35.60 -0.92 24.86
CA ALA A 226 -35.08 -1.90 25.82
C ALA A 226 -36.05 -2.13 26.99
N ILE A 227 -36.62 -1.06 27.55
CA ILE A 227 -37.61 -1.12 28.63
C ILE A 227 -38.87 -1.88 28.17
N LEU A 228 -39.39 -1.55 26.98
CA LEU A 228 -40.53 -2.26 26.40
C LEU A 228 -40.25 -3.76 26.21
N ASP A 229 -39.07 -4.10 25.68
CA ASP A 229 -38.68 -5.49 25.43
C ASP A 229 -38.36 -6.27 26.71
N PHE A 230 -38.05 -5.60 27.81
CA PHE A 230 -37.83 -6.23 29.11
C PHE A 230 -39.15 -6.56 29.80
N TYR A 231 -40.09 -5.61 29.84
CA TYR A 231 -41.40 -5.79 30.47
C TYR A 231 -42.43 -6.50 29.57
N ASP A 232 -42.04 -6.88 28.35
CA ASP A 232 -42.95 -7.40 27.31
C ASP A 232 -44.16 -6.47 27.06
N ALA A 233 -43.90 -5.16 27.14
CA ALA A 233 -44.92 -4.10 27.14
C ALA A 233 -45.34 -3.67 25.71
N GLY A 234 -45.24 -4.58 24.75
CA GLY A 234 -45.56 -4.34 23.33
C GLY A 234 -44.44 -3.64 22.54
N LYS A 235 -44.50 -3.78 21.21
CA LYS A 235 -43.50 -3.24 20.27
C LYS A 235 -43.96 -1.95 19.60
N LEU A 236 -43.04 -1.02 19.32
CA LEU A 236 -43.31 0.19 18.56
C LEU A 236 -43.88 -0.14 17.18
N LYS A 237 -44.93 0.57 16.77
CA LYS A 237 -45.53 0.41 15.43
C LYS A 237 -44.75 1.12 14.33
N THR A 238 -43.75 1.93 14.70
CA THR A 238 -42.90 2.73 13.81
C THR A 238 -41.43 2.36 13.98
N GLY A 239 -40.63 2.66 12.96
CA GLY A 239 -39.17 2.63 13.01
C GLY A 239 -38.58 4.04 13.00
N ALA A 240 -37.26 4.11 13.19
CA ALA A 240 -36.48 5.33 12.98
C ALA A 240 -35.51 5.13 11.81
N LEU A 241 -35.33 6.16 10.99
CA LEU A 241 -34.37 6.17 9.89
C LEU A 241 -33.31 7.23 10.17
N ALA A 242 -32.03 6.88 10.10
CA ALA A 242 -30.93 7.82 10.23
C ALA A 242 -29.82 7.59 9.21
N GLY A 243 -28.92 8.55 9.06
CA GLY A 243 -27.72 8.38 8.25
C GLY A 243 -26.76 9.55 8.34
N ILE A 244 -25.57 9.35 7.77
CA ILE A 244 -24.51 10.36 7.73
C ILE A 244 -24.21 10.72 6.28
N ILE A 245 -24.11 12.01 5.99
CA ILE A 245 -23.78 12.58 4.69
C ILE A 245 -22.34 13.11 4.72
N LYS A 246 -21.50 12.61 3.81
CA LYS A 246 -20.08 13.00 3.69
C LYS A 246 -19.74 13.44 2.27
N SER A 247 -18.66 14.21 2.12
CA SER A 247 -18.05 14.50 0.81
C SER A 247 -17.28 13.27 0.33
N ALA A 248 -17.48 12.90 -0.93
CA ALA A 248 -16.77 11.80 -1.57
C ALA A 248 -15.26 12.08 -1.73
N GLU A 249 -14.88 13.35 -1.83
CA GLU A 249 -13.52 13.81 -2.12
C GLU A 249 -12.60 13.76 -0.90
N ASN A 250 -13.14 14.02 0.30
CA ASN A 250 -12.33 14.15 1.50
C ASN A 250 -12.89 13.42 2.74
N GLY A 251 -14.06 12.79 2.62
CA GLY A 251 -14.70 12.04 3.70
C GLY A 251 -15.24 12.91 4.86
N ARG A 252 -15.20 14.24 4.75
CA ARG A 252 -15.71 15.15 5.78
C ARG A 252 -17.24 15.21 5.74
N PRO A 253 -17.91 15.39 6.90
CA PRO A 253 -19.36 15.58 6.94
C PRO A 253 -19.83 16.81 6.14
N VAL A 254 -21.01 16.71 5.53
CA VAL A 254 -21.64 17.82 4.78
C VAL A 254 -22.72 18.47 5.63
N ASN A 255 -22.47 19.72 6.02
CA ASN A 255 -23.42 20.55 6.77
C ASN A 255 -24.44 21.21 5.83
N GLY A 256 -25.64 21.52 6.34
CA GLY A 256 -26.70 22.19 5.59
C GLY A 256 -27.22 21.42 4.38
N ALA A 257 -27.06 20.09 4.37
CA ALA A 257 -27.63 19.22 3.35
C ALA A 257 -29.12 18.98 3.62
N SER A 258 -29.91 18.96 2.56
CA SER A 258 -31.34 18.71 2.56
C SER A 258 -31.63 17.27 2.16
N VAL A 259 -32.35 16.52 3.00
CA VAL A 259 -32.79 15.15 2.74
C VAL A 259 -34.30 15.12 2.58
N LEU A 260 -34.78 14.88 1.36
CA LEU A 260 -36.20 14.65 1.05
C LEU A 260 -36.51 13.16 1.15
N LEU A 261 -37.51 12.79 1.95
CA LEU A 261 -37.97 11.43 2.18
C LEU A 261 -39.37 11.22 1.58
N ASN A 262 -39.49 10.18 0.75
CA ASN A 262 -40.72 9.76 0.09
C ASN A 262 -41.05 8.29 0.39
N PRO A 263 -42.33 7.90 0.59
CA PRO A 263 -43.52 8.76 0.60
C PRO A 263 -43.59 9.66 1.84
N GLY A 264 -44.35 10.75 1.74
CA GLY A 264 -44.62 11.68 2.85
C GLY A 264 -44.00 13.07 2.69
N ASN A 265 -43.15 13.30 1.67
CA ASN A 265 -42.51 14.59 1.38
C ASN A 265 -41.87 15.25 2.61
N LYS A 266 -41.33 14.44 3.54
CA LYS A 266 -40.67 14.96 4.74
C LYS A 266 -39.28 15.44 4.36
N ILE A 267 -38.88 16.62 4.85
CA ILE A 267 -37.55 17.17 4.60
C ILE A 267 -36.80 17.27 5.93
N TYR A 268 -35.58 16.76 5.97
CA TYR A 268 -34.62 16.97 7.05
C TYR A 268 -33.50 17.89 6.55
N GLN A 269 -33.11 18.88 7.36
CA GLN A 269 -31.94 19.73 7.09
C GLN A 269 -30.84 19.37 8.08
N THR A 270 -29.65 19.00 7.59
CA THR A 270 -28.52 18.73 8.49
C THR A 270 -28.05 20.00 9.17
N ASP A 271 -27.59 19.85 10.41
CA ASP A 271 -27.08 20.97 11.20
C ASP A 271 -25.67 21.43 10.75
N ASN A 272 -25.10 22.38 11.49
CA ASN A 272 -23.75 22.90 11.26
C ASN A 272 -22.72 22.37 12.28
N ASN A 273 -23.01 21.26 12.95
CA ASN A 273 -22.15 20.70 14.00
C ASN A 273 -21.05 19.77 13.43
N ASN A 274 -20.83 19.72 12.11
CA ASN A 274 -19.86 18.82 11.47
C ASN A 274 -20.11 17.34 11.78
N ASN A 275 -21.38 16.93 11.80
CA ASN A 275 -21.78 15.53 11.97
C ASN A 275 -22.37 14.92 10.68
N GLY A 276 -22.94 15.74 9.78
CA GLY A 276 -23.62 15.28 8.55
C GLY A 276 -24.86 14.43 8.82
N LEU A 277 -25.38 14.46 10.04
CA LEU A 277 -26.45 13.58 10.52
C LEU A 277 -27.81 14.03 9.99
N TYR A 278 -28.63 13.07 9.61
CA TYR A 278 -30.07 13.26 9.45
C TYR A 278 -30.85 12.14 10.16
N VAL A 279 -32.02 12.46 10.71
CA VAL A 279 -32.87 11.51 11.45
C VAL A 279 -34.35 11.76 11.16
N PHE A 280 -35.08 10.72 10.77
CA PHE A 280 -36.54 10.71 10.69
C PHE A 280 -37.09 9.77 11.76
N HIS A 281 -37.72 10.35 12.77
CA HIS A 281 -38.42 9.59 13.80
C HIS A 281 -39.82 9.16 13.34
N ASP A 282 -40.29 8.06 13.90
CA ASP A 282 -41.68 7.58 13.83
C ASP A 282 -42.21 7.36 12.40
N LEU A 283 -41.44 6.61 11.61
CA LEU A 283 -41.83 6.20 10.27
C LEU A 283 -42.61 4.87 10.32
N PRO A 284 -43.78 4.78 9.67
CA PRO A 284 -44.44 3.50 9.43
C PRO A 284 -43.50 2.52 8.70
N PRO A 285 -43.64 1.21 8.91
CA PRO A 285 -42.85 0.22 8.18
C PRO A 285 -43.13 0.30 6.67
N GLY A 286 -42.09 0.28 5.86
CA GLY A 286 -42.23 0.43 4.41
C GLY A 286 -40.92 0.73 3.69
N SER A 287 -40.98 0.82 2.37
CA SER A 287 -39.86 1.24 1.53
C SER A 287 -39.91 2.75 1.31
N TYR A 288 -38.77 3.40 1.53
CA TYR A 288 -38.60 4.84 1.38
C TYR A 288 -37.51 5.17 0.37
N GLN A 289 -37.77 6.22 -0.41
CA GLN A 289 -36.84 6.87 -1.32
C GLN A 289 -36.33 8.15 -0.68
N LEU A 290 -35.02 8.33 -0.69
CA LEU A 290 -34.33 9.51 -0.18
C LEU A 290 -33.69 10.25 -1.35
N GLN A 291 -33.80 11.57 -1.34
CA GLN A 291 -33.05 12.45 -2.24
C GLN A 291 -32.28 13.47 -1.39
N VAL A 292 -30.98 13.53 -1.57
CA VAL A 292 -30.06 14.38 -0.80
C VAL A 292 -29.47 15.45 -1.70
N GLN A 293 -29.51 16.69 -1.24
CA GLN A 293 -29.00 17.86 -1.95
C GLN A 293 -28.17 18.73 -1.01
N ALA A 294 -27.06 19.29 -1.48
CA ALA A 294 -26.28 20.27 -0.75
C ALA A 294 -25.65 21.28 -1.72
N PRO A 295 -25.48 22.57 -1.33
CA PRO A 295 -24.81 23.56 -2.17
C PRO A 295 -23.39 23.10 -2.56
N GLY A 296 -23.07 23.18 -3.86
CA GLY A 296 -21.76 22.76 -4.40
C GLY A 296 -21.61 21.25 -4.60
N PHE A 297 -22.65 20.46 -4.34
CA PHE A 297 -22.66 19.01 -4.53
C PHE A 297 -23.71 18.55 -5.53
N GLU A 298 -23.48 17.39 -6.12
CA GLU A 298 -24.48 16.69 -6.93
C GLU A 298 -25.60 16.14 -6.05
N THR A 299 -26.81 16.09 -6.62
CA THR A 299 -27.95 15.46 -5.95
C THR A 299 -27.79 13.95 -5.97
N GLN A 300 -27.89 13.30 -4.82
CA GLN A 300 -27.84 11.83 -4.73
C GLN A 300 -29.21 11.27 -4.32
N SER A 301 -29.52 10.04 -4.70
CA SER A 301 -30.74 9.35 -4.26
C SER A 301 -30.45 7.93 -3.78
N GLY A 302 -31.31 7.40 -2.93
CA GLY A 302 -31.14 6.07 -2.37
C GLY A 302 -32.43 5.51 -1.75
N THR A 303 -32.47 4.20 -1.59
CA THR A 303 -33.62 3.49 -1.01
C THR A 303 -33.29 2.91 0.34
N VAL A 304 -34.27 2.84 1.23
CA VAL A 304 -34.16 2.14 2.52
C VAL A 304 -35.49 1.48 2.87
N ILE A 305 -35.43 0.36 3.59
CA ILE A 305 -36.62 -0.29 4.16
C ILE A 305 -36.63 0.02 5.64
N VAL A 306 -37.71 0.64 6.11
CA VAL A 306 -37.96 0.89 7.53
C VAL A 306 -38.82 -0.23 8.09
N LYS A 307 -38.47 -0.74 9.28
CA LYS A 307 -39.24 -1.74 10.02
C LYS A 307 -39.78 -1.15 11.32
N ALA A 308 -40.88 -1.72 11.81
CA ALA A 308 -41.44 -1.36 13.12
C ALA A 308 -40.49 -1.83 14.23
N HIS A 309 -40.36 -1.02 15.29
CA HIS A 309 -39.51 -1.35 16.44
C HIS A 309 -38.07 -1.68 16.04
N ASP A 310 -37.52 -0.86 15.14
CA ASP A 310 -36.18 -1.07 14.57
C ASP A 310 -35.55 0.27 14.14
N PHE A 311 -34.23 0.25 13.95
CA PHE A 311 -33.44 1.34 13.38
C PHE A 311 -33.00 0.97 11.97
N SER A 312 -33.20 1.88 11.02
CA SER A 312 -32.79 1.71 9.62
C SER A 312 -31.80 2.81 9.24
N PHE A 313 -30.79 2.46 8.44
CA PHE A 313 -29.71 3.39 8.13
C PHE A 313 -29.46 3.54 6.64
N ARG A 314 -29.20 4.78 6.21
CA ARG A 314 -28.76 5.06 4.84
C ARG A 314 -27.74 6.21 4.78
N ASP A 315 -26.47 5.89 4.62
CA ASP A 315 -25.44 6.92 4.46
C ASP A 315 -25.36 7.43 3.01
N PHE A 316 -24.88 8.67 2.82
CA PHE A 316 -24.66 9.30 1.51
C PHE A 316 -23.25 9.86 1.40
N SER A 317 -22.70 9.81 0.18
CA SER A 317 -21.37 10.33 -0.14
C SER A 317 -21.51 11.22 -1.37
N LEU A 318 -21.65 12.53 -1.15
CA LEU A 318 -21.92 13.50 -2.19
C LEU A 318 -20.64 13.92 -2.90
N SER A 319 -20.69 14.01 -4.22
CA SER A 319 -19.58 14.52 -5.05
C SER A 319 -19.77 16.01 -5.35
N VAL A 320 -18.67 16.76 -5.38
CA VAL A 320 -18.68 18.19 -5.74
C VAL A 320 -19.12 18.36 -7.19
N ASN A 321 -20.02 19.30 -7.50
CA ASN A 321 -20.66 19.38 -8.83
C ASN A 321 -19.86 20.12 -9.93
N SER A 322 -18.66 20.62 -9.64
CA SER A 322 -17.81 21.30 -10.63
C SER A 322 -16.88 20.34 -11.38
N ALA A 323 -16.36 20.74 -12.53
CA ALA A 323 -15.35 19.97 -13.27
C ALA A 323 -13.96 19.98 -12.57
N PRO A 324 -13.13 18.93 -12.74
CA PRO A 324 -11.74 18.95 -12.30
C PRO A 324 -10.93 20.03 -13.00
N GLN A 325 -9.99 20.67 -12.30
CA GLN A 325 -9.13 21.74 -12.82
C GLN A 325 -7.68 21.52 -12.40
N VAL A 326 -6.72 21.98 -13.22
CA VAL A 326 -5.30 22.10 -12.82
C VAL A 326 -5.14 23.35 -11.95
N VAL A 327 -4.56 23.19 -10.77
CA VAL A 327 -4.35 24.29 -9.79
C VAL A 327 -2.90 24.70 -9.65
N LEU A 328 -1.96 23.86 -10.07
CA LEU A 328 -0.52 24.16 -9.99
C LEU A 328 0.25 23.31 -11.00
N THR A 329 1.24 23.94 -11.65
CA THR A 329 2.27 23.25 -12.43
C THR A 329 3.67 23.62 -11.97
N LEU A 330 4.62 22.71 -12.17
CA LEU A 330 6.05 22.92 -12.02
C LEU A 330 6.74 22.30 -13.24
N PRO A 331 7.39 23.06 -14.13
CA PRO A 331 7.48 24.51 -14.12
C PRO A 331 6.10 25.18 -14.25
N GLY A 332 6.00 26.41 -13.76
CA GLY A 332 4.87 27.27 -14.10
C GLY A 332 4.94 27.70 -15.58
N ASP A 333 3.83 28.21 -16.12
CA ASP A 333 3.79 28.68 -17.50
C ASP A 333 4.87 29.75 -17.80
N GLN A 334 5.46 29.64 -18.99
CA GLN A 334 6.52 30.50 -19.53
C GLN A 334 7.81 30.54 -18.69
N THR A 335 8.04 29.56 -17.81
CA THR A 335 9.30 29.45 -17.06
C THR A 335 10.48 29.39 -18.03
N ARG A 336 11.58 30.09 -17.70
CA ARG A 336 12.84 30.09 -18.47
C ARG A 336 13.96 29.46 -17.65
N ASP A 337 15.03 29.08 -18.36
CA ASP A 337 16.21 28.42 -17.78
C ASP A 337 15.85 27.18 -16.94
N TYR A 338 14.81 26.45 -17.38
CA TYR A 338 14.39 25.23 -16.72
C TYR A 338 15.44 24.14 -16.93
N SER A 339 15.75 23.39 -15.87
CA SER A 339 16.81 22.39 -16.01
C SER A 339 16.40 21.26 -16.94
N VAL A 340 17.31 20.85 -17.81
CA VAL A 340 17.08 19.75 -18.76
C VAL A 340 16.84 18.39 -18.10
N TYR A 341 17.01 18.28 -16.78
CA TYR A 341 16.89 17.04 -16.01
C TYR A 341 15.72 17.00 -15.03
N LYS A 342 14.98 18.11 -14.91
CA LYS A 342 14.00 18.28 -13.83
C LYS A 342 12.63 17.76 -14.24
N GLU A 343 11.97 17.12 -13.30
CA GLU A 343 10.63 16.57 -13.47
C GLU A 343 9.58 17.67 -13.73
N ILE A 344 8.47 17.29 -14.36
CA ILE A 344 7.27 18.13 -14.51
C ILE A 344 6.24 17.69 -13.47
N GLY A 345 5.73 18.62 -12.65
CA GLY A 345 4.66 18.38 -11.68
C GLY A 345 3.35 19.04 -12.11
N VAL A 346 2.23 18.34 -11.91
CA VAL A 346 0.88 18.85 -12.13
C VAL A 346 0.03 18.51 -10.91
N ARG A 347 -0.70 19.49 -10.38
CA ARG A 347 -1.67 19.31 -9.30
C ARG A 347 -3.06 19.70 -9.75
N PHE A 348 -4.05 18.89 -9.39
CA PHE A 348 -5.46 19.10 -9.65
C PHE A 348 -6.18 19.56 -8.38
N ASN A 349 -7.38 20.14 -8.53
CA ASN A 349 -8.23 20.50 -7.40
C ASN A 349 -8.87 19.29 -6.69
N ARG A 350 -8.69 18.07 -7.22
CA ARG A 350 -9.28 16.83 -6.72
C ARG A 350 -8.53 15.59 -7.23
N PRO A 351 -8.78 14.39 -6.65
CA PRO A 351 -8.26 13.13 -7.18
C PRO A 351 -8.72 12.86 -8.61
N MET A 352 -7.76 12.45 -9.46
CA MET A 352 -8.00 12.15 -10.88
C MET A 352 -7.96 10.65 -11.19
N ASP A 353 -8.59 10.25 -12.30
CA ASP A 353 -8.33 8.95 -12.90
C ASP A 353 -6.93 8.97 -13.56
N LYS A 354 -6.03 8.14 -13.02
CA LYS A 354 -4.60 8.18 -13.38
C LYS A 354 -4.38 7.81 -14.84
N ALA A 355 -4.99 6.74 -15.30
CA ALA A 355 -4.83 6.25 -16.67
C ALA A 355 -5.36 7.24 -17.70
N SER A 356 -6.48 7.90 -17.41
CA SER A 356 -7.06 8.95 -18.22
C SER A 356 -6.14 10.17 -18.34
N VAL A 357 -5.57 10.64 -17.21
CA VAL A 357 -4.63 11.78 -17.22
C VAL A 357 -3.34 11.42 -17.95
N GLU A 358 -2.76 10.26 -17.71
CA GLU A 358 -1.52 9.82 -18.36
C GLU A 358 -1.69 9.67 -19.88
N SER A 359 -2.85 9.18 -20.33
CA SER A 359 -3.19 9.09 -21.76
C SER A 359 -3.49 10.46 -22.40
N ALA A 360 -3.88 11.44 -21.59
CA ALA A 360 -4.19 12.81 -22.03
C ALA A 360 -2.97 13.75 -21.95
N PHE A 361 -1.85 13.31 -21.37
CA PHE A 361 -0.63 14.11 -21.23
C PHE A 361 0.22 14.04 -22.50
N PHE A 362 0.54 15.20 -23.07
CA PHE A 362 1.44 15.34 -24.21
C PHE A 362 2.50 16.40 -23.94
N ILE A 363 3.71 16.17 -24.46
CA ILE A 363 4.80 17.14 -24.42
C ILE A 363 5.41 17.29 -25.81
N LYS A 364 5.70 18.52 -26.22
CA LYS A 364 6.27 18.88 -27.54
C LYS A 364 7.47 19.81 -27.37
N PRO A 365 8.67 19.51 -27.91
CA PRO A 365 9.07 18.25 -28.56
C PRO A 365 8.83 17.02 -27.68
N PHE A 366 8.68 15.84 -28.31
CA PHE A 366 8.40 14.61 -27.58
C PHE A 366 9.58 14.21 -26.69
N VAL A 367 9.28 13.84 -25.45
CA VAL A 367 10.22 13.27 -24.49
C VAL A 367 9.51 12.13 -23.78
N SER A 368 10.15 10.96 -23.73
CA SER A 368 9.64 9.84 -22.94
C SER A 368 9.87 10.08 -21.45
N GLY A 369 8.92 9.68 -20.61
CA GLY A 369 9.05 9.78 -19.15
C GLY A 369 8.20 8.76 -18.42
N VAL A 370 8.23 8.84 -17.10
CA VAL A 370 7.48 7.96 -16.19
C VAL A 370 6.64 8.83 -15.26
N PHE A 371 5.38 8.44 -15.08
CA PHE A 371 4.47 9.12 -14.16
C PHE A 371 4.54 8.54 -12.75
N THR A 372 4.56 9.41 -11.75
CA THR A 372 4.46 9.05 -10.34
C THR A 372 3.39 9.90 -9.68
N TRP A 373 2.39 9.25 -9.07
CA TRP A 373 1.28 9.92 -8.40
C TRP A 373 1.49 9.99 -6.89
N ASN A 374 0.96 11.04 -6.27
CA ASN A 374 0.83 11.08 -4.81
C ASN A 374 -0.26 10.11 -4.32
N ARG A 375 -0.32 9.90 -3.00
CA ARG A 375 -1.24 8.93 -2.37
C ARG A 375 -2.72 9.27 -2.59
N THR A 376 -3.05 10.56 -2.63
CA THR A 376 -4.41 11.08 -2.80
C THR A 376 -4.88 11.07 -4.26
N GLY A 377 -3.96 10.97 -5.23
CA GLY A 377 -4.28 10.96 -6.66
C GLY A 377 -4.61 12.34 -7.24
N ASP A 378 -4.38 13.43 -6.51
CA ASP A 378 -4.60 14.82 -6.95
C ASP A 378 -3.32 15.49 -7.47
N ALA A 379 -2.17 14.80 -7.46
CA ALA A 379 -0.93 15.30 -8.05
C ALA A 379 -0.12 14.21 -8.74
N VAL A 380 0.46 14.57 -9.89
CA VAL A 380 1.30 13.70 -10.72
C VAL A 380 2.63 14.38 -11.04
N ILE A 381 3.70 13.59 -11.06
CA ILE A 381 5.04 13.96 -11.50
C ILE A 381 5.39 13.14 -12.74
N PHE A 382 5.78 13.82 -13.82
CA PHE A 382 6.39 13.24 -15.01
C PHE A 382 7.92 13.40 -14.91
N GLU A 383 8.62 12.28 -14.69
CA GLU A 383 10.09 12.23 -14.69
C GLU A 383 10.58 11.87 -16.10
N PRO A 384 11.32 12.74 -16.80
CA PRO A 384 11.81 12.44 -18.14
C PRO A 384 12.89 11.34 -18.07
N LYS A 385 12.78 10.31 -18.91
CA LYS A 385 13.74 9.20 -18.95
C LYS A 385 15.13 9.64 -19.41
N THR A 386 15.16 10.54 -20.37
CA THR A 386 16.35 11.23 -20.90
C THR A 386 16.23 12.72 -20.63
N ARG A 387 17.32 13.48 -20.78
CA ARG A 387 17.24 14.95 -20.66
C ARG A 387 16.34 15.56 -21.73
N TYR A 388 15.77 16.72 -21.43
CA TYR A 388 15.26 17.66 -22.45
C TYR A 388 16.43 18.21 -23.28
N ASP A 389 16.12 18.75 -24.46
CA ASP A 389 17.08 19.49 -25.28
C ASP A 389 17.34 20.88 -24.69
N PHE A 390 18.58 21.37 -24.85
CA PHE A 390 18.99 22.68 -24.37
C PHE A 390 18.38 23.80 -25.22
N SER A 391 18.16 24.98 -24.62
CA SER A 391 17.64 26.17 -25.30
C SER A 391 16.35 25.93 -26.11
N THR A 392 15.52 25.00 -25.63
CA THR A 392 14.33 24.52 -26.36
C THR A 392 13.08 24.87 -25.56
N THR A 393 12.08 25.40 -26.24
CA THR A 393 10.75 25.63 -25.65
C THR A 393 9.93 24.35 -25.77
N TYR A 394 9.48 23.84 -24.64
CA TYR A 394 8.58 22.72 -24.52
C TYR A 394 7.17 23.21 -24.20
N GLN A 395 6.18 22.66 -24.90
CA GLN A 395 4.76 22.82 -24.61
C GLN A 395 4.26 21.52 -23.96
N VAL A 396 3.50 21.65 -22.88
CA VAL A 396 2.82 20.56 -22.18
C VAL A 396 1.32 20.76 -22.34
N ASP A 397 0.66 19.72 -22.86
CA ASP A 397 -0.80 19.67 -23.05
C ASP A 397 -1.36 18.59 -22.12
N ILE A 398 -2.41 18.91 -21.38
CA ILE A 398 -3.27 17.92 -20.72
C ILE A 398 -4.62 18.03 -21.39
N ALA A 399 -4.95 17.08 -22.24
CA ALA A 399 -6.18 17.13 -23.02
C ALA A 399 -7.43 17.12 -22.12
N GLY A 400 -8.48 17.82 -22.54
CA GLY A 400 -9.77 17.89 -21.85
C GLY A 400 -10.46 16.54 -21.65
N THR A 401 -9.98 15.51 -22.36
CA THR A 401 -10.39 14.11 -22.18
C THR A 401 -9.93 13.49 -20.85
N ALA A 402 -8.96 14.10 -20.16
CA ALA A 402 -8.57 13.72 -18.80
C ALA A 402 -9.79 13.78 -17.86
N LYS A 403 -9.93 12.80 -16.95
CA LYS A 403 -11.13 12.65 -16.12
C LYS A 403 -10.80 12.53 -14.64
N ASP A 404 -11.73 12.95 -13.80
CA ASP A 404 -11.72 12.58 -12.39
C ASP A 404 -12.27 11.17 -12.15
N LEU A 405 -12.26 10.72 -10.89
CA LEU A 405 -12.76 9.39 -10.50
C LEU A 405 -14.27 9.20 -10.73
N GLN A 406 -15.02 10.27 -11.01
CA GLN A 406 -16.45 10.22 -11.34
C GLN A 406 -16.68 10.28 -12.85
N GLY A 407 -15.61 10.34 -13.65
CA GLY A 407 -15.67 10.38 -15.12
C GLY A 407 -15.91 11.77 -15.70
N ARG A 408 -15.84 12.84 -14.89
CA ARG A 408 -16.03 14.21 -15.37
C ARG A 408 -14.77 14.71 -16.09
N PRO A 409 -14.91 15.32 -17.29
CA PRO A 409 -13.76 15.80 -18.06
C PRO A 409 -13.08 17.03 -17.44
N LEU A 410 -11.80 17.21 -17.74
CA LEU A 410 -10.97 18.32 -17.28
C LEU A 410 -11.49 19.66 -17.82
N ASP A 411 -11.63 20.63 -16.94
CA ASP A 411 -11.81 22.04 -17.26
C ASP A 411 -10.43 22.69 -17.32
N GLY A 412 -9.82 22.65 -18.52
CA GLY A 412 -8.47 23.16 -18.75
C GLY A 412 -8.39 24.68 -18.84
N ASN A 413 -9.49 25.37 -19.12
CA ASN A 413 -9.53 26.83 -19.28
C ASN A 413 -10.08 27.57 -18.03
N GLY A 414 -10.65 26.84 -17.08
CA GLY A 414 -11.20 27.36 -15.83
C GLY A 414 -12.59 27.99 -15.95
N ASP A 415 -13.35 27.74 -17.02
CA ASP A 415 -14.67 28.35 -17.26
C ASP A 415 -15.83 27.65 -16.52
N GLY A 416 -15.53 26.52 -15.86
CA GLY A 416 -16.47 25.71 -15.10
C GLY A 416 -17.05 24.53 -15.89
N ASN A 417 -16.84 24.46 -17.20
CA ASN A 417 -17.23 23.34 -18.05
C ASN A 417 -16.01 22.45 -18.31
N GLY A 418 -16.20 21.13 -18.22
CA GLY A 418 -15.15 20.19 -18.57
C GLY A 418 -15.16 19.84 -20.06
N GLY A 419 -13.99 19.53 -20.60
CA GLY A 419 -13.79 19.13 -22.00
C GLY A 419 -12.67 19.87 -22.71
N ASP A 420 -12.10 20.90 -22.07
CA ASP A 420 -11.09 21.77 -22.65
C ASP A 420 -9.68 21.41 -22.21
N ASP A 421 -8.72 21.59 -23.12
CA ASP A 421 -7.31 21.29 -22.86
C ASP A 421 -6.68 22.31 -21.90
N PHE A 422 -5.83 21.84 -21.00
CA PHE A 422 -4.90 22.68 -20.24
C PHE A 422 -3.55 22.70 -20.96
N VAL A 423 -3.09 23.88 -21.37
CA VAL A 423 -1.86 24.04 -22.16
C VAL A 423 -0.94 25.07 -21.51
N TYR A 424 0.34 24.75 -21.36
CA TYR A 424 1.37 25.68 -20.91
C TYR A 424 2.73 25.36 -21.51
N SER A 425 3.70 26.26 -21.34
CA SER A 425 5.04 26.09 -21.89
C SER A 425 6.16 26.42 -20.92
N PHE A 426 7.37 25.92 -21.18
CA PHE A 426 8.60 26.32 -20.50
C PHE A 426 9.78 26.26 -21.46
N THR A 427 10.86 26.97 -21.17
CA THR A 427 12.09 26.98 -21.96
C THR A 427 13.27 26.50 -21.14
N THR A 428 14.03 25.55 -21.69
CA THR A 428 15.16 24.92 -21.01
C THR A 428 16.42 25.79 -21.02
N GLU A 429 17.31 25.52 -20.06
CA GLU A 429 18.60 26.19 -19.93
C GLU A 429 19.51 26.00 -21.17
N LYS A 430 20.49 26.90 -21.32
CA LYS A 430 21.53 26.80 -22.35
C LYS A 430 22.58 25.76 -21.97
N LEU A 431 23.17 25.11 -22.97
CA LEU A 431 24.30 24.21 -22.75
C LEU A 431 25.49 25.00 -22.21
N ASP A 432 26.03 24.58 -21.07
CA ASP A 432 27.26 25.16 -20.53
C ASP A 432 28.45 24.75 -21.39
N SER A 433 29.14 25.72 -21.98
CA SER A 433 30.28 25.49 -22.88
C SER A 433 31.61 25.32 -22.16
N LEU A 434 31.67 25.63 -20.86
CA LEU A 434 32.90 25.61 -20.06
C LEU A 434 33.00 24.33 -19.22
N ARG A 435 31.90 23.86 -18.66
CA ARG A 435 31.88 22.69 -17.78
C ARG A 435 31.42 21.43 -18.53
N PRO A 436 31.92 20.24 -18.15
CA PRO A 436 31.34 19.01 -18.66
C PRO A 436 29.88 18.90 -18.23
N VAL A 437 29.04 18.50 -19.17
CA VAL A 437 27.60 18.28 -19.01
C VAL A 437 27.31 16.87 -19.49
N ILE A 438 26.56 16.08 -18.74
CA ILE A 438 26.09 14.77 -19.22
C ILE A 438 25.15 15.05 -20.40
N LEU A 439 25.32 14.34 -21.51
CA LEU A 439 24.54 14.53 -22.73
C LEU A 439 23.61 13.34 -22.98
N ASP A 440 24.08 12.14 -22.66
CA ASP A 440 23.35 10.89 -22.85
C ASP A 440 23.91 9.83 -21.89
N PHE A 441 23.09 8.85 -21.52
CA PHE A 441 23.49 7.76 -20.65
C PHE A 441 22.55 6.56 -20.78
N PHE A 442 23.10 5.37 -20.54
CA PHE A 442 22.34 4.13 -20.43
C PHE A 442 22.80 3.39 -19.17
N PRO A 443 21.89 2.83 -18.35
CA PRO A 443 20.43 2.80 -18.50
C PRO A 443 19.77 4.17 -18.32
N ALA A 444 18.66 4.42 -19.01
CA ALA A 444 17.91 5.65 -18.84
C ALA A 444 17.21 5.66 -17.46
N ARG A 445 16.71 6.83 -17.05
CA ARG A 445 16.08 6.96 -15.73
C ARG A 445 14.83 6.10 -15.65
N LYS A 446 14.69 5.38 -14.54
CA LYS A 446 13.56 4.49 -14.26
C LYS A 446 13.37 3.40 -15.33
N ASP A 447 14.41 3.09 -16.11
CA ASP A 447 14.37 1.91 -16.96
C ASP A 447 14.26 0.66 -16.11
N THR A 448 13.53 -0.32 -16.62
CA THR A 448 13.32 -1.63 -16.01
C THR A 448 13.73 -2.71 -16.99
N GLY A 449 14.04 -3.90 -16.49
CA GLY A 449 14.41 -5.02 -17.36
C GLY A 449 15.85 -4.96 -17.88
N ILE A 450 16.73 -4.19 -17.23
CA ILE A 450 18.16 -4.14 -17.60
C ILE A 450 18.79 -5.52 -17.41
N PHE A 451 19.48 -6.02 -18.43
CA PHE A 451 20.04 -7.36 -18.38
C PHE A 451 21.16 -7.44 -17.34
N LEU A 452 21.30 -8.60 -16.69
CA LEU A 452 22.20 -8.75 -15.54
C LEU A 452 23.68 -8.50 -15.88
N ARG A 453 24.06 -8.63 -17.16
CA ARG A 453 25.41 -8.35 -17.66
C ARG A 453 25.50 -7.15 -18.61
N ASP A 454 24.49 -6.29 -18.66
CA ASP A 454 24.59 -5.08 -19.47
C ASP A 454 25.76 -4.19 -19.01
N VAL A 455 26.41 -3.56 -19.99
CA VAL A 455 27.35 -2.47 -19.75
C VAL A 455 26.63 -1.14 -19.81
N PHE A 456 27.09 -0.16 -19.04
CA PHE A 456 26.47 1.16 -18.94
C PHE A 456 27.33 2.17 -19.67
N TYR A 457 26.76 3.25 -20.18
CA TYR A 457 27.56 4.32 -20.75
C TYR A 457 27.10 5.69 -20.29
N ILE A 458 28.04 6.64 -20.31
CA ILE A 458 27.78 8.05 -20.04
C ILE A 458 28.56 8.88 -21.07
N THR A 459 27.87 9.77 -21.77
CA THR A 459 28.45 10.71 -22.72
C THR A 459 28.45 12.10 -22.13
N PHE A 460 29.57 12.80 -22.21
CA PHE A 460 29.77 14.15 -21.71
C PHE A 460 30.01 15.14 -22.85
N SER A 461 29.69 16.41 -22.64
CA SER A 461 29.95 17.49 -23.61
C SER A 461 31.44 17.76 -23.82
N ARG A 462 32.30 17.32 -22.90
CA ARG A 462 33.75 17.51 -22.94
C ARG A 462 34.48 16.26 -22.46
N ALA A 463 35.70 16.05 -22.95
CA ALA A 463 36.56 14.99 -22.44
C ALA A 463 36.92 15.22 -20.97
N LEU A 464 36.88 14.14 -20.19
CA LEU A 464 37.16 14.15 -18.76
C LEU A 464 38.66 13.97 -18.46
N ASP A 465 39.11 14.49 -17.32
CA ASP A 465 40.42 14.20 -16.75
C ASP A 465 40.44 12.78 -16.17
N PRO A 466 41.28 11.86 -16.71
CA PRO A 466 41.37 10.48 -16.24
C PRO A 466 41.61 10.34 -14.74
N ALA A 467 42.34 11.26 -14.11
CA ALA A 467 42.62 11.21 -12.67
C ALA A 467 41.34 11.36 -11.81
N THR A 468 40.28 11.94 -12.38
CA THR A 468 39.02 12.19 -11.70
C THR A 468 37.92 11.17 -12.01
N VAL A 469 38.17 10.20 -12.90
CA VAL A 469 37.19 9.18 -13.29
C VAL A 469 37.47 7.90 -12.50
N ASN A 470 36.71 7.67 -11.42
CA ASN A 470 36.87 6.52 -10.53
C ASN A 470 35.57 6.23 -9.76
N THR A 471 35.56 5.16 -8.97
CA THR A 471 34.40 4.69 -8.18
C THR A 471 33.96 5.65 -7.07
N GLY A 472 34.75 6.68 -6.75
CA GLY A 472 34.37 7.76 -5.84
C GLY A 472 33.68 8.95 -6.52
N THR A 473 33.80 9.09 -7.84
CA THR A 473 33.16 10.18 -8.62
C THR A 473 32.02 9.69 -9.49
N ILE A 474 32.00 8.41 -9.84
CA ILE A 474 30.89 7.71 -10.47
C ILE A 474 30.53 6.54 -9.54
N LEU A 475 29.42 6.65 -8.83
CA LEU A 475 28.98 5.63 -7.89
C LEU A 475 27.90 4.79 -8.56
N LEU A 476 28.00 3.47 -8.39
CA LEU A 476 26.98 2.51 -8.75
C LEU A 476 26.74 1.63 -7.52
N ASN A 477 25.50 1.55 -7.05
CA ASN A 477 25.16 0.70 -5.90
C ASN A 477 23.76 0.10 -6.03
N GLU A 478 23.54 -1.06 -5.42
CA GLU A 478 22.19 -1.54 -5.15
C GLU A 478 21.51 -0.58 -4.16
N GLN A 479 20.22 -0.28 -4.35
CA GLN A 479 19.50 0.64 -3.48
C GLN A 479 19.44 0.09 -2.04
N GLY A 480 20.16 0.76 -1.13
CA GLY A 480 20.28 0.31 0.27
C GLY A 480 21.36 -0.74 0.52
N GLY A 481 22.17 -1.07 -0.49
CA GLY A 481 23.30 -2.00 -0.42
C GLY A 481 24.64 -1.36 -0.75
N ASP A 482 25.64 -2.22 -0.96
CA ASP A 482 27.04 -1.84 -1.21
C ASP A 482 27.27 -1.32 -2.64
N LEU A 483 28.44 -0.69 -2.85
CA LEU A 483 28.92 -0.27 -4.16
C LEU A 483 29.20 -1.49 -5.04
N ILE A 484 28.80 -1.41 -6.30
CA ILE A 484 29.12 -2.39 -7.34
C ILE A 484 30.44 -1.98 -7.98
N GLU A 485 31.40 -2.89 -7.99
CA GLU A 485 32.66 -2.69 -8.71
C GLU A 485 32.45 -2.79 -10.22
N TYR A 486 33.08 -1.88 -10.95
CA TYR A 486 33.02 -1.83 -12.40
C TYR A 486 34.35 -1.32 -12.96
N ARG A 487 34.62 -1.67 -14.22
CA ARG A 487 35.73 -1.11 -15.00
C ARG A 487 35.26 0.07 -15.83
N VAL A 488 36.06 1.14 -15.87
CA VAL A 488 35.84 2.28 -16.78
C VAL A 488 36.61 2.03 -18.07
N ILE A 489 35.92 2.11 -19.21
CA ILE A 489 36.50 1.90 -20.54
C ILE A 489 36.16 3.12 -21.42
N PRO A 490 37.14 3.83 -22.00
CA PRO A 490 36.88 4.89 -22.96
C PRO A 490 36.20 4.36 -24.23
N ALA A 491 35.18 5.06 -24.71
CA ALA A 491 34.64 4.89 -26.05
C ALA A 491 35.36 5.86 -27.00
N GLY A 492 36.25 5.33 -27.83
CA GLY A 492 37.21 6.08 -28.66
C GLY A 492 38.48 6.49 -27.90
N ASN A 493 39.15 7.52 -28.43
CA ASN A 493 40.47 7.97 -27.95
C ASN A 493 40.40 8.98 -26.78
N SER A 494 39.22 9.23 -26.19
CA SER A 494 39.04 10.19 -25.09
C SER A 494 37.98 9.74 -24.10
N LEU A 495 38.04 10.23 -22.86
CA LEU A 495 37.00 10.03 -21.84
C LEU A 495 35.80 10.96 -22.02
N GLN A 496 35.42 11.28 -23.26
CA GLN A 496 34.19 12.03 -23.54
C GLN A 496 32.96 11.13 -23.46
N LYS A 497 33.09 9.88 -23.92
CA LYS A 497 32.10 8.82 -23.69
C LYS A 497 32.82 7.68 -22.96
N ILE A 498 32.24 7.24 -21.86
CA ILE A 498 32.79 6.17 -21.03
C ILE A 498 31.79 5.03 -20.96
N VAL A 499 32.30 3.81 -20.93
CA VAL A 499 31.55 2.59 -20.64
C VAL A 499 31.94 2.12 -19.25
N LEU A 500 30.94 1.75 -18.44
CA LEU A 500 31.10 1.13 -17.14
C LEU A 500 30.70 -0.34 -17.29
N ALA A 501 31.64 -1.25 -17.06
CA ALA A 501 31.42 -2.68 -17.13
C ALA A 501 31.43 -3.27 -15.71
N PRO A 502 30.26 -3.60 -15.12
CA PRO A 502 30.19 -4.29 -13.83
C PRO A 502 31.06 -5.55 -13.85
N GLN A 503 31.92 -5.72 -12.84
CA GLN A 503 32.81 -6.88 -12.79
C GLN A 503 32.04 -8.19 -12.59
N GLU A 504 30.98 -8.11 -11.78
CA GLU A 504 30.05 -9.20 -11.52
C GLU A 504 28.66 -8.88 -12.10
N PRO A 505 27.87 -9.90 -12.48
CA PRO A 505 26.48 -9.69 -12.88
C PRO A 505 25.67 -8.98 -11.79
N LEU A 506 24.74 -8.13 -12.23
CA LEU A 506 23.74 -7.55 -11.34
C LEU A 506 22.84 -8.64 -10.77
N SER A 507 22.35 -8.41 -9.55
CA SER A 507 21.30 -9.18 -8.91
C SER A 507 19.96 -8.95 -9.61
N ALA A 508 19.18 -10.01 -9.80
CA ALA A 508 17.88 -9.95 -10.47
C ALA A 508 16.81 -9.20 -9.64
N GLY A 509 15.96 -8.42 -10.32
CA GLY A 509 14.82 -7.69 -9.76
C GLY A 509 15.17 -6.50 -8.85
N LYS A 510 16.45 -6.14 -8.77
CA LYS A 510 16.95 -5.10 -7.87
C LYS A 510 16.95 -3.73 -8.54
N THR A 511 16.76 -2.71 -7.72
CA THR A 511 16.92 -1.31 -8.14
C THR A 511 18.35 -0.88 -7.88
N TYR A 512 19.00 -0.38 -8.92
CA TYR A 512 20.34 0.18 -8.87
C TYR A 512 20.27 1.69 -8.94
N LEU A 513 21.25 2.31 -8.30
CA LEU A 513 21.43 3.74 -8.29
C LEU A 513 22.78 4.06 -8.94
N LEU A 514 22.76 4.93 -9.94
CA LEU A 514 23.96 5.48 -10.56
C LEU A 514 24.04 6.98 -10.24
N GLN A 515 25.22 7.43 -9.82
CA GLN A 515 25.46 8.81 -9.46
C GLN A 515 26.79 9.30 -10.01
N VAL A 516 26.76 10.41 -10.74
CA VAL A 516 27.95 11.17 -11.13
C VAL A 516 28.05 12.41 -10.23
N THR A 517 29.13 12.50 -9.46
CA THR A 517 29.35 13.60 -8.51
C THR A 517 29.89 14.85 -9.22
N ASN A 518 29.91 15.98 -8.52
CA ASN A 518 30.53 17.21 -9.02
C ASN A 518 32.07 17.21 -8.93
N SER A 519 32.67 16.14 -8.41
CA SER A 519 34.13 16.01 -8.28
C SER A 519 34.80 15.51 -9.56
N ILE A 520 34.03 15.01 -10.53
CA ILE A 520 34.52 14.70 -11.87
C ILE A 520 34.83 16.01 -12.62
N LYS A 521 35.96 16.04 -13.33
CA LYS A 521 36.43 17.25 -14.02
C LYS A 521 36.72 16.99 -15.50
N SER A 522 36.65 18.04 -16.29
CA SER A 522 37.19 18.05 -17.65
C SER A 522 38.73 18.03 -17.64
N VAL A 523 39.35 17.75 -18.78
CA VAL A 523 40.80 17.89 -18.99
C VAL A 523 41.29 19.31 -18.63
N GLN A 524 40.45 20.34 -18.79
CA GLN A 524 40.73 21.73 -18.40
C GLN A 524 40.49 22.02 -16.91
N GLN A 525 40.30 20.99 -16.07
CA GLN A 525 40.06 21.09 -14.62
C GLN A 525 38.73 21.74 -14.20
N GLU A 526 37.83 22.00 -15.14
CA GLU A 526 36.48 22.48 -14.83
C GLU A 526 35.59 21.35 -14.27
N PRO A 527 34.90 21.55 -13.13
CA PRO A 527 34.04 20.53 -12.53
C PRO A 527 32.75 20.33 -13.32
N LEU A 528 32.11 19.17 -13.18
CA LEU A 528 30.80 18.88 -13.75
C LEU A 528 29.79 19.98 -13.45
N PHE A 529 29.06 20.40 -14.49
CA PHE A 529 28.07 21.49 -14.40
C PHE A 529 27.08 21.25 -13.26
N ARG A 530 26.52 20.04 -13.20
CA ARG A 530 25.65 19.58 -12.11
C ARG A 530 25.82 18.08 -11.89
N PRO A 531 25.88 17.61 -10.62
CA PRO A 531 25.84 16.19 -10.32
C PRO A 531 24.50 15.60 -10.77
N LEU A 532 24.53 14.33 -11.16
CA LEU A 532 23.35 13.61 -11.61
C LEU A 532 23.24 12.29 -10.87
N ARG A 533 22.05 11.98 -10.38
CA ARG A 533 21.74 10.72 -9.70
C ARG A 533 20.43 10.20 -10.26
N TRP A 534 20.41 8.93 -10.66
CA TRP A 534 19.22 8.26 -11.16
C TRP A 534 19.22 6.78 -10.82
N SER A 535 18.08 6.15 -11.02
CA SER A 535 17.89 4.73 -10.75
C SER A 535 17.39 3.98 -11.98
N PHE A 536 17.71 2.70 -12.05
CA PHE A 536 17.15 1.73 -12.99
C PHE A 536 16.94 0.39 -12.28
N GLN A 537 16.21 -0.53 -12.89
CA GLN A 537 15.93 -1.85 -12.33
C GLN A 537 16.46 -2.94 -13.26
N SER A 538 17.17 -3.91 -12.69
CA SER A 538 17.55 -5.13 -13.40
C SER A 538 16.32 -5.98 -13.73
N GLN A 539 16.44 -6.85 -14.72
CA GLN A 539 15.41 -7.84 -15.03
C GLN A 539 15.10 -8.70 -13.81
N SER A 540 13.83 -9.07 -13.64
CA SER A 540 13.36 -9.90 -12.53
C SER A 540 13.76 -11.36 -12.65
N SER A 541 13.96 -11.85 -13.88
CA SER A 541 14.25 -13.26 -14.15
C SER A 541 15.75 -13.55 -14.03
N PHE A 542 16.07 -14.59 -13.26
CA PHE A 542 17.40 -15.17 -13.25
C PHE A 542 17.64 -15.93 -14.56
N VAL A 543 18.86 -15.84 -15.08
CA VAL A 543 19.31 -16.57 -16.27
C VAL A 543 20.68 -17.18 -15.99
N SER A 544 20.94 -18.36 -16.55
CA SER A 544 22.29 -18.93 -16.56
C SER A 544 23.02 -18.47 -17.82
N LEU A 545 24.31 -18.16 -17.70
CA LEU A 545 25.15 -17.71 -18.79
C LEU A 545 26.28 -18.72 -19.00
N ALA A 546 26.43 -19.21 -20.23
CA ALA A 546 27.53 -20.07 -20.61
C ALA A 546 28.35 -19.39 -21.71
N VAL A 547 29.60 -19.05 -21.41
CA VAL A 547 30.52 -18.45 -22.39
C VAL A 547 30.94 -19.51 -23.41
N LEU A 548 30.65 -19.25 -24.68
CA LEU A 548 31.10 -20.06 -25.81
C LEU A 548 32.54 -19.73 -26.19
N ASP A 549 32.87 -18.44 -26.22
CA ASP A 549 34.23 -17.95 -26.45
C ASP A 549 34.42 -16.61 -25.74
N SER A 550 35.47 -16.54 -24.91
CA SER A 550 35.84 -15.33 -24.17
C SER A 550 36.90 -14.49 -24.88
N PHE A 551 37.53 -15.00 -25.96
CA PHE A 551 38.57 -14.29 -26.71
C PHE A 551 39.82 -13.86 -25.87
N GLU A 552 40.24 -14.69 -24.90
CA GLU A 552 41.33 -14.35 -23.95
C GLU A 552 42.64 -15.14 -24.10
N ALA A 553 42.67 -16.20 -24.91
CA ALA A 553 43.82 -17.11 -24.95
C ALA A 553 44.29 -17.44 -26.37
N GLU A 554 43.51 -18.22 -27.12
CA GLU A 554 43.81 -18.63 -28.49
C GLU A 554 42.61 -18.31 -29.37
N LEU A 555 42.86 -17.73 -30.55
CA LEU A 555 41.80 -17.46 -31.52
C LEU A 555 41.39 -18.74 -32.24
N LYS A 556 40.31 -19.39 -31.79
CA LYS A 556 39.77 -20.63 -32.38
C LYS A 556 38.81 -20.35 -33.54
N TRP A 557 39.18 -19.42 -34.41
CA TRP A 557 38.39 -18.98 -35.55
C TRP A 557 39.22 -19.03 -36.82
N ARG A 558 38.57 -19.33 -37.94
CA ARG A 558 39.23 -19.39 -39.25
C ARG A 558 39.67 -18.00 -39.68
N ASP A 559 40.75 -17.94 -40.45
CA ASP A 559 41.10 -16.72 -41.18
C ASP A 559 39.92 -16.35 -42.11
N PRO A 560 39.33 -15.15 -41.97
CA PRO A 560 38.17 -14.74 -42.77
C PRO A 560 38.41 -14.80 -44.27
N LEU A 561 39.67 -14.71 -44.73
CA LEU A 561 40.02 -14.83 -46.15
C LEU A 561 39.89 -16.25 -46.71
N ASN A 562 39.86 -17.25 -45.82
CA ASN A 562 39.70 -18.66 -46.17
C ASN A 562 38.25 -19.15 -45.98
N VAL A 563 37.30 -18.23 -45.72
CA VAL A 563 35.87 -18.51 -45.58
C VAL A 563 35.14 -18.16 -46.87
N SER A 564 34.38 -19.10 -47.44
CA SER A 564 33.71 -18.96 -48.75
C SER A 564 32.70 -17.80 -48.80
N GLU A 565 32.08 -17.50 -47.67
CA GLU A 565 31.04 -16.49 -47.49
C GLU A 565 31.63 -15.08 -47.46
N THR A 566 32.93 -14.93 -47.16
CA THR A 566 33.62 -13.64 -47.14
C THR A 566 33.89 -13.16 -48.57
N HIS A 567 33.34 -12.01 -48.95
CA HIS A 567 33.51 -11.43 -50.28
C HIS A 567 33.35 -9.89 -50.26
N GLY A 568 33.77 -9.23 -51.34
CA GLY A 568 33.67 -7.77 -51.45
C GLY A 568 34.56 -6.99 -50.49
N VAL A 569 35.71 -7.57 -50.11
CA VAL A 569 36.72 -6.98 -49.21
C VAL A 569 38.08 -6.92 -49.89
N LEU A 570 38.96 -6.03 -49.43
CA LEU A 570 40.37 -6.00 -49.86
C LEU A 570 41.20 -6.97 -49.00
N PRO A 571 41.81 -8.04 -49.57
CA PRO A 571 42.45 -9.09 -48.78
C PRO A 571 43.54 -8.62 -47.83
N ASP A 572 44.42 -7.70 -48.25
CA ASP A 572 45.50 -7.21 -47.39
C ASP A 572 45.04 -6.21 -46.30
N SER A 573 43.74 -5.95 -46.21
CA SER A 573 43.14 -4.99 -45.27
C SER A 573 42.08 -5.58 -44.34
N ILE A 574 41.98 -6.91 -44.31
CA ILE A 574 41.23 -7.63 -43.28
C ILE A 574 42.19 -8.28 -42.28
N ILE A 575 41.99 -8.03 -41.00
CA ILE A 575 42.77 -8.64 -39.92
C ILE A 575 41.77 -9.10 -38.86
N PHE A 576 41.82 -10.39 -38.51
CA PHE A 576 41.09 -10.94 -37.37
C PHE A 576 42.06 -11.61 -36.39
N ARG A 577 42.22 -11.03 -35.19
CA ARG A 577 43.22 -11.46 -34.21
C ARG A 577 42.79 -11.13 -32.79
N LEU A 578 43.43 -11.75 -31.79
CA LEU A 578 43.35 -11.25 -30.42
C LEU A 578 44.17 -9.96 -30.27
N SER A 579 43.61 -9.00 -29.55
CA SER A 579 44.20 -7.68 -29.32
C SER A 579 44.01 -7.26 -27.87
N ASP A 580 45.01 -6.59 -27.29
CA ASP A 580 44.92 -5.93 -25.99
C ASP A 580 44.37 -4.49 -26.10
N GLU A 581 43.92 -4.10 -27.28
CA GLU A 581 43.21 -2.86 -27.55
C GLU A 581 41.73 -3.02 -27.11
N HIS A 582 41.28 -2.18 -26.17
CA HIS A 582 39.92 -2.16 -25.62
C HIS A 582 39.40 -3.43 -24.89
N PRO A 583 40.16 -4.13 -24.04
CA PRO A 583 39.65 -5.31 -23.33
C PRO A 583 38.44 -4.98 -22.42
N LEU A 584 37.44 -5.87 -22.38
CA LEU A 584 36.26 -5.69 -21.54
C LEU A 584 36.47 -6.27 -20.13
N PHE A 585 36.40 -7.58 -19.97
CA PHE A 585 36.51 -8.25 -18.66
C PHE A 585 37.90 -8.82 -18.38
N GLY A 586 38.62 -9.30 -19.38
CA GLY A 586 39.99 -9.78 -19.21
C GLY A 586 41.04 -8.86 -19.84
N LYS A 587 41.99 -9.47 -20.55
CA LYS A 587 43.20 -8.83 -21.09
C LYS A 587 43.11 -8.57 -22.58
N GLN A 588 42.29 -9.31 -23.31
CA GLN A 588 42.21 -9.24 -24.77
C GLN A 588 40.76 -9.27 -25.25
N ALA A 589 40.55 -8.87 -26.51
CA ALA A 589 39.32 -9.06 -27.25
C ALA A 589 39.65 -9.43 -28.70
N ALA A 590 38.69 -9.96 -29.45
CA ALA A 590 38.90 -10.24 -30.86
C ALA A 590 38.73 -8.97 -31.70
N GLU A 591 39.82 -8.48 -32.28
CA GLU A 591 39.87 -7.32 -33.18
C GLU A 591 39.55 -7.77 -34.61
N LEU A 592 38.59 -7.10 -35.25
CA LEU A 592 38.36 -7.16 -36.70
C LEU A 592 38.65 -5.79 -37.32
N LEU A 593 39.74 -5.69 -38.07
CA LEU A 593 39.98 -4.60 -39.01
C LEU A 593 39.39 -4.99 -40.37
N TYR A 594 38.69 -4.08 -41.04
CA TYR A 594 38.06 -4.37 -42.33
C TYR A 594 38.15 -3.21 -43.33
N LEU A 595 38.10 -3.57 -44.61
CA LEU A 595 37.90 -2.66 -45.74
C LEU A 595 37.05 -3.35 -46.81
N PHE A 596 35.81 -2.87 -46.97
CA PHE A 596 34.90 -3.28 -48.05
C PHE A 596 35.22 -2.54 -49.36
N THR A 597 35.17 -3.26 -50.47
CA THR A 597 35.39 -2.74 -51.82
C THR A 597 34.14 -2.83 -52.70
N GLU A 598 33.14 -3.61 -52.31
CA GLU A 598 31.90 -3.83 -53.04
C GLU A 598 30.66 -3.51 -52.18
N ALA A 599 29.60 -3.01 -52.81
CA ALA A 599 28.38 -2.58 -52.13
C ALA A 599 27.65 -3.70 -51.37
N ASN A 600 27.83 -4.96 -51.79
CA ASN A 600 27.28 -6.16 -51.17
C ASN A 600 28.29 -6.90 -50.27
N GLY A 601 29.44 -6.29 -49.96
CA GLY A 601 30.51 -6.93 -49.20
C GLY A 601 30.05 -7.51 -47.86
N LEU A 602 30.59 -8.68 -47.55
CA LEU A 602 30.27 -9.48 -46.36
C LEU A 602 31.56 -10.09 -45.81
N ILE A 603 31.74 -10.02 -44.50
CA ILE A 603 32.77 -10.76 -43.76
C ILE A 603 32.05 -11.78 -42.90
N SER A 604 32.42 -13.05 -43.04
CA SER A 604 31.95 -14.15 -42.20
C SER A 604 33.08 -14.64 -41.32
N LEU A 605 32.92 -14.49 -40.01
CA LEU A 605 33.83 -15.03 -39.00
C LEU A 605 33.29 -16.40 -38.59
N GLU A 606 34.02 -17.47 -38.89
CA GLU A 606 33.61 -18.84 -38.58
C GLU A 606 34.53 -19.47 -37.52
N PRO A 607 33.98 -20.14 -36.49
CA PRO A 607 34.78 -20.88 -35.56
C PRO A 607 35.47 -22.06 -36.29
N SER A 608 36.70 -22.38 -35.88
CA SER A 608 37.46 -23.52 -36.42
C SER A 608 36.76 -24.84 -36.10
N LEU A 609 36.06 -24.90 -34.97
CA LEU A 609 35.15 -25.97 -34.57
C LEU A 609 33.87 -25.34 -34.05
N SER A 610 32.74 -25.57 -34.72
CA SER A 610 31.45 -24.99 -34.33
C SER A 610 30.97 -25.52 -32.98
N PRO A 611 30.80 -24.64 -31.96
CA PRO A 611 30.12 -25.00 -30.72
C PRO A 611 28.68 -25.44 -31.00
N VAL A 612 28.29 -26.59 -30.45
CA VAL A 612 26.92 -27.14 -30.53
C VAL A 612 26.25 -27.03 -29.17
N PHE A 613 24.98 -26.64 -29.14
CA PHE A 613 24.19 -26.47 -27.93
C PHE A 613 22.73 -26.89 -28.13
N GLU A 614 22.06 -27.25 -27.02
CA GLU A 614 20.66 -27.67 -27.05
C GLU A 614 19.72 -26.44 -27.15
N ARG A 615 18.84 -26.46 -28.15
CA ARG A 615 17.87 -25.37 -28.39
C ARG A 615 16.92 -25.18 -27.23
N GLU A 616 16.45 -26.26 -26.61
CA GLU A 616 15.44 -26.24 -25.55
C GLU A 616 15.96 -25.60 -24.24
N LYS A 617 17.27 -25.66 -23.99
CA LYS A 617 17.91 -25.08 -22.80
C LYS A 617 18.35 -23.63 -23.01
N THR A 618 18.27 -23.13 -24.23
CA THR A 618 18.84 -21.84 -24.64
C THR A 618 17.70 -20.90 -25.02
N ILE A 619 17.56 -19.79 -24.30
CA ILE A 619 16.56 -18.75 -24.60
C ILE A 619 17.10 -17.69 -25.56
N GLY A 620 18.42 -17.58 -25.70
CA GLY A 620 19.04 -16.67 -26.65
C GLY A 620 20.56 -16.69 -26.65
N LEU A 621 21.16 -15.77 -27.40
CA LEU A 621 22.60 -15.54 -27.48
C LEU A 621 22.95 -14.09 -27.11
N GLY A 622 24.15 -13.90 -26.60
CA GLY A 622 24.76 -12.59 -26.34
C GLY A 622 26.17 -12.52 -26.90
N ILE A 623 26.58 -11.36 -27.39
CA ILE A 623 27.98 -11.06 -27.70
C ILE A 623 28.24 -9.59 -27.43
N TYR A 624 29.36 -9.26 -26.78
CA TYR A 624 29.76 -7.87 -26.67
C TYR A 624 30.42 -7.42 -27.95
N VAL A 625 30.04 -6.22 -28.41
CA VAL A 625 30.60 -5.61 -29.60
C VAL A 625 31.04 -4.19 -29.28
N TYR A 626 32.33 -3.93 -29.48
CA TYR A 626 32.85 -2.58 -29.53
C TYR A 626 32.55 -2.00 -30.90
N GLY A 627 31.57 -1.09 -30.96
CA GLY A 627 31.14 -0.45 -32.20
C GLY A 627 32.08 0.67 -32.63
N ASP A 628 32.07 0.97 -33.93
CA ASP A 628 32.85 2.03 -34.57
C ASP A 628 31.98 3.12 -35.21
N SER A 629 30.67 3.10 -34.97
CA SER A 629 29.67 3.99 -35.59
C SER A 629 29.70 3.98 -37.12
N SER A 630 30.18 2.89 -37.73
CA SER A 630 30.27 2.75 -39.19
C SER A 630 28.92 2.68 -39.90
N LEU A 631 27.81 2.41 -39.18
CA LEU A 631 26.50 2.07 -39.75
C LEU A 631 26.50 0.77 -40.59
N ASN A 632 27.57 -0.03 -40.50
CA ASN A 632 27.57 -1.40 -41.01
C ASN A 632 26.66 -2.28 -40.17
N LYS A 633 26.32 -3.48 -40.67
CA LYS A 633 25.38 -4.38 -40.00
C LYS A 633 26.09 -5.62 -39.50
N ILE A 634 25.81 -6.04 -38.27
CA ILE A 634 26.33 -7.28 -37.67
C ILE A 634 25.19 -8.25 -37.35
N ARG A 635 25.43 -9.55 -37.49
CA ARG A 635 24.51 -10.61 -37.03
C ARG A 635 25.24 -11.88 -36.63
N ILE A 636 24.49 -12.81 -36.07
CA ILE A 636 24.94 -14.19 -35.84
C ILE A 636 24.13 -15.11 -36.77
N ALA A 637 24.81 -16.07 -37.40
CA ALA A 637 24.17 -17.17 -38.11
C ALA A 637 24.39 -18.46 -37.32
N LEU A 638 23.36 -19.30 -37.30
CA LEU A 638 23.32 -20.58 -36.62
C LEU A 638 23.02 -21.68 -37.64
N GLN A 639 23.47 -22.90 -37.39
CA GLN A 639 23.18 -24.06 -38.22
C GLN A 639 22.34 -25.03 -37.40
N ASP A 640 21.24 -25.49 -37.97
CA ASP A 640 20.43 -26.57 -37.41
C ASP A 640 20.36 -27.76 -38.39
N ASN A 641 19.37 -28.64 -38.20
CA ASN A 641 19.23 -29.84 -39.02
C ASN A 641 18.81 -29.54 -40.46
N ASP A 642 18.12 -28.42 -40.69
CA ASP A 642 17.54 -28.06 -41.99
C ASP A 642 18.48 -27.13 -42.77
N GLY A 643 19.23 -26.26 -42.08
CA GLY A 643 20.20 -25.39 -42.75
C GLY A 643 20.75 -24.28 -41.87
N ILE A 644 21.25 -23.23 -42.52
CA ILE A 644 21.70 -22.01 -41.84
C ILE A 644 20.49 -21.13 -41.57
N GLU A 645 20.35 -20.69 -40.32
CA GLU A 645 19.36 -19.74 -39.84
C GLU A 645 20.03 -18.45 -39.36
N ASN A 646 19.57 -17.30 -39.85
CA ASN A 646 20.20 -16.02 -39.58
C ASN A 646 19.40 -15.22 -38.55
N LEU A 647 20.08 -14.81 -37.48
CA LEU A 647 19.53 -13.82 -36.54
C LEU A 647 19.48 -12.44 -37.23
N PRO A 648 18.58 -11.53 -36.78
CA PRO A 648 18.35 -10.28 -37.48
C PRO A 648 19.56 -9.35 -37.43
N TRP A 649 19.80 -8.62 -38.51
CA TRP A 649 20.85 -7.61 -38.60
C TRP A 649 20.71 -6.50 -37.55
N GLN A 650 21.81 -6.17 -36.87
CA GLN A 650 21.94 -5.02 -35.98
C GLN A 650 22.83 -3.95 -36.62
N VAL A 651 22.40 -2.69 -36.62
CA VAL A 651 23.18 -1.58 -37.20
C VAL A 651 24.19 -1.07 -36.18
N LEU A 652 25.47 -1.00 -36.54
CA LEU A 652 26.56 -0.47 -35.72
C LEU A 652 26.55 1.07 -35.72
N ASP A 653 25.61 1.66 -35.00
CA ASP A 653 25.42 3.12 -34.86
C ASP A 653 26.00 3.70 -33.55
N TRP A 654 26.81 2.93 -32.82
CA TRP A 654 27.45 3.34 -31.58
C TRP A 654 28.97 3.21 -31.62
N VAL A 655 29.65 3.96 -30.75
CA VAL A 655 31.05 3.77 -30.39
C VAL A 655 31.15 3.24 -28.96
N GLY A 656 32.06 2.29 -28.73
CA GLY A 656 32.30 1.65 -27.43
C GLY A 656 31.62 0.28 -27.29
N TRP A 657 31.83 -0.38 -26.16
CA TRP A 657 31.23 -1.67 -25.84
C TRP A 657 29.71 -1.58 -25.65
N ARG A 658 28.99 -2.55 -26.23
CA ARG A 658 27.57 -2.81 -26.01
C ARG A 658 27.33 -4.32 -26.07
N LEU A 659 26.43 -4.84 -25.22
CA LEU A 659 25.94 -6.21 -25.36
C LEU A 659 24.89 -6.28 -26.47
N LEU A 660 25.12 -7.08 -27.49
CA LEU A 660 24.10 -7.46 -28.45
C LEU A 660 23.44 -8.75 -27.99
N ARG A 661 22.13 -8.69 -27.77
CA ARG A 661 21.32 -9.81 -27.29
C ARG A 661 20.29 -10.21 -28.34
N PHE A 662 20.21 -11.51 -28.59
CA PHE A 662 19.24 -12.13 -29.49
C PHE A 662 18.41 -13.12 -28.70
N ASP A 663 17.24 -12.68 -28.23
CA ASP A 663 16.26 -13.53 -27.54
C ASP A 663 15.38 -14.23 -28.57
N TYR A 664 15.45 -15.55 -28.63
CA TYR A 664 14.78 -16.34 -29.66
C TYR A 664 13.26 -16.22 -29.64
N SER A 665 12.66 -15.83 -28.52
CA SER A 665 11.21 -15.62 -28.43
C SER A 665 10.72 -14.32 -29.05
N ASN A 666 11.64 -13.37 -29.31
CA ASN A 666 11.33 -11.98 -29.62
C ASN A 666 12.01 -11.46 -30.90
N ILE A 667 12.52 -12.36 -31.75
CA ILE A 667 13.23 -12.00 -32.98
C ILE A 667 12.67 -12.72 -34.20
N ALA A 668 12.68 -12.03 -35.35
CA ALA A 668 12.44 -12.65 -36.65
C ALA A 668 13.74 -13.30 -37.14
N ILE A 669 13.68 -14.59 -37.46
CA ILE A 669 14.81 -15.38 -37.96
C ILE A 669 14.66 -15.50 -39.48
N GLU A 670 15.75 -15.26 -40.21
CA GLU A 670 15.76 -15.26 -41.68
C GLU A 670 16.44 -16.54 -42.22
N PRO A 671 15.81 -17.25 -43.17
CA PRO A 671 16.42 -18.44 -43.77
C PRO A 671 17.73 -18.08 -44.49
N GLY A 672 18.79 -18.82 -44.18
CA GLY A 672 20.06 -18.81 -44.90
C GLY A 672 20.15 -19.94 -45.92
N THR A 673 21.36 -20.41 -46.20
CA THR A 673 21.57 -21.54 -47.12
C THR A 673 20.94 -22.81 -46.55
N GLY A 674 19.93 -23.34 -47.23
CA GLY A 674 19.21 -24.55 -46.82
C GLY A 674 18.17 -24.35 -45.71
N GLY A 675 18.19 -23.22 -45.01
CA GLY A 675 17.31 -22.95 -43.87
C GLY A 675 15.84 -22.68 -44.25
N ASN A 676 14.96 -22.81 -43.25
CA ASN A 676 13.52 -22.64 -43.33
C ASN A 676 13.02 -21.37 -42.58
N GLY A 677 13.88 -20.65 -41.87
CA GLY A 677 13.53 -19.46 -41.10
C GLY A 677 13.13 -19.74 -39.64
N GLN A 678 13.37 -20.95 -39.14
CA GLN A 678 12.99 -21.40 -37.80
C GLN A 678 14.16 -22.11 -37.14
N LEU A 679 14.41 -21.84 -35.85
CA LEU A 679 15.37 -22.60 -35.04
C LEU A 679 14.63 -23.74 -34.34
N ASP A 680 14.27 -24.79 -35.08
CA ASP A 680 13.49 -25.94 -34.61
C ASP A 680 14.33 -27.21 -34.40
N GLY A 681 15.59 -27.21 -34.83
CA GLY A 681 16.55 -28.27 -34.53
C GLY A 681 16.80 -28.43 -33.02
N ARG A 682 16.90 -29.69 -32.56
CA ARG A 682 17.21 -30.01 -31.16
C ARG A 682 18.61 -29.53 -30.76
N GLU A 683 19.59 -29.77 -31.64
CA GLU A 683 20.97 -29.32 -31.51
C GLU A 683 21.21 -28.20 -32.53
N ILE A 684 21.74 -27.09 -32.05
CA ILE A 684 22.05 -25.91 -32.86
C ILE A 684 23.54 -25.67 -32.76
N ALA A 685 24.19 -25.46 -33.90
CA ALA A 685 25.59 -25.11 -33.96
C ALA A 685 25.76 -23.61 -34.26
N LEU A 686 26.75 -22.97 -33.64
CA LEU A 686 27.18 -21.64 -34.08
C LEU A 686 27.84 -21.77 -35.46
N HIS A 687 27.26 -21.09 -36.46
CA HIS A 687 27.82 -21.05 -37.81
C HIS A 687 28.84 -19.92 -37.93
N SER A 688 28.42 -18.66 -37.73
CA SER A 688 29.30 -17.51 -37.93
C SER A 688 28.82 -16.23 -37.26
N VAL A 689 29.73 -15.32 -36.98
CA VAL A 689 29.42 -13.89 -36.76
C VAL A 689 29.70 -13.15 -38.06
N GLN A 690 28.71 -12.41 -38.57
CA GLN A 690 28.78 -11.80 -39.90
C GLN A 690 28.71 -10.28 -39.82
N LEU A 691 29.58 -9.60 -40.58
CA LEU A 691 29.56 -8.15 -40.78
C LEU A 691 29.27 -7.82 -42.24
N LYS A 692 28.25 -7.02 -42.50
CA LYS A 692 27.80 -6.62 -43.83
C LYS A 692 28.00 -5.12 -44.05
N PHE A 693 28.50 -4.78 -45.23
CA PHE A 693 28.66 -3.40 -45.66
C PHE A 693 27.30 -2.70 -45.80
N SER A 694 27.16 -1.55 -45.13
CA SER A 694 25.96 -0.71 -45.23
C SER A 694 26.24 0.77 -44.96
N GLY A 695 27.44 1.13 -44.49
CA GLY A 695 27.81 2.51 -44.18
C GLY A 695 29.25 2.83 -44.56
N GLN A 696 30.17 2.86 -43.59
CA GLN A 696 31.57 3.17 -43.81
C GLN A 696 32.33 1.93 -44.31
N ALA A 697 33.09 2.09 -45.41
CA ALA A 697 33.79 0.98 -46.05
C ALA A 697 34.96 0.45 -45.20
N LYS A 698 35.57 1.31 -44.38
CA LYS A 698 36.71 0.97 -43.52
C LYS A 698 36.35 1.21 -42.06
N GLY A 699 36.73 0.29 -41.20
CA GLY A 699 36.55 0.44 -39.77
C GLY A 699 37.26 -0.65 -38.98
N LYS A 700 37.02 -0.64 -37.67
CA LYS A 700 37.60 -1.57 -36.71
C LYS A 700 36.60 -1.83 -35.60
N ILE A 701 36.23 -3.10 -35.39
CA ILE A 701 35.37 -3.51 -34.27
C ILE A 701 36.09 -4.51 -33.38
N PHE A 702 35.57 -4.70 -32.17
CA PHE A 702 36.03 -5.74 -31.25
C PHE A 702 34.86 -6.61 -30.80
N LEU A 703 35.11 -7.89 -30.62
CA LEU A 703 34.16 -8.88 -30.12
C LEU A 703 34.70 -9.46 -28.81
N ASP A 704 33.83 -9.63 -27.83
CA ASP A 704 34.18 -10.21 -26.53
C ASP A 704 33.00 -11.02 -25.97
N ASP A 705 33.31 -12.04 -25.16
CA ASP A 705 32.37 -12.89 -24.43
C ASP A 705 31.11 -13.28 -25.23
N LEU A 706 31.28 -14.10 -26.30
CA LEU A 706 30.16 -14.74 -26.97
C LEU A 706 29.56 -15.79 -26.04
N MET A 707 28.27 -15.67 -25.72
CA MET A 707 27.62 -16.44 -24.66
C MET A 707 26.23 -16.95 -25.05
N LEU A 708 25.89 -18.12 -24.51
CA LEU A 708 24.52 -18.64 -24.44
C LEU A 708 23.80 -18.05 -23.23
N ILE A 709 22.56 -17.65 -23.46
CA ILE A 709 21.61 -17.28 -22.41
C ILE A 709 20.67 -18.46 -22.23
N GLN A 710 20.71 -19.08 -21.07
CA GLN A 710 20.03 -20.34 -20.80
C GLN A 710 18.93 -20.16 -19.75
N THR A 711 17.89 -21.01 -19.87
CA THR A 711 16.99 -21.22 -18.74
C THR A 711 17.80 -21.69 -17.56
N PRO A 712 17.55 -21.20 -16.33
CA PRO A 712 18.14 -21.79 -15.14
C PRO A 712 17.82 -23.29 -15.16
N GLY A 713 18.84 -24.15 -15.21
CA GLY A 713 18.60 -25.58 -15.06
C GLY A 713 17.97 -25.85 -13.68
N PRO A 714 17.40 -27.04 -13.43
CA PRO A 714 17.17 -27.50 -12.07
C PRO A 714 18.53 -27.69 -11.40
N THR A 715 19.10 -26.59 -10.91
CA THR A 715 20.33 -26.59 -10.12
C THR A 715 19.96 -27.04 -8.73
N GLY A 716 20.35 -28.28 -8.40
CA GLY A 716 20.43 -28.72 -7.03
C GLY A 716 21.31 -27.75 -6.24
N ILE A 717 20.69 -27.12 -5.25
CA ILE A 717 21.29 -26.25 -4.23
C ILE A 717 21.88 -24.94 -4.79
N LEU A 718 20.99 -24.00 -5.11
CA LEU A 718 21.16 -22.60 -4.72
C LEU A 718 19.99 -22.24 -3.80
N SER A 719 20.33 -21.85 -2.59
CA SER A 719 19.45 -21.36 -1.54
C SER A 719 18.76 -20.06 -1.93
N GLU A 720 17.48 -19.97 -1.57
CA GLU A 720 16.61 -18.78 -1.55
C GLU A 720 16.29 -18.18 -2.93
N PHE A 721 15.17 -18.61 -3.51
CA PHE A 721 13.95 -17.79 -3.72
C PHE A 721 12.95 -18.65 -4.53
N GLU A 722 12.34 -19.65 -3.87
CA GLU A 722 11.03 -20.14 -4.30
C GLU A 722 9.99 -19.49 -3.39
N GLU A 723 8.97 -18.87 -4.01
CA GLU A 723 7.70 -18.58 -3.35
C GLU A 723 7.15 -19.88 -2.77
N SER A 724 7.47 -20.11 -1.50
CA SER A 724 6.86 -21.17 -0.73
C SER A 724 5.39 -20.81 -0.50
N PRO A 725 4.47 -21.79 -0.46
CA PRO A 725 3.12 -21.57 0.07
C PRO A 725 3.21 -20.87 1.43
N PRO A 726 2.20 -20.07 1.84
CA PRO A 726 2.30 -19.15 2.97
C PRO A 726 3.04 -19.77 4.14
N GLN A 727 4.24 -19.26 4.42
CA GLN A 727 5.13 -19.82 5.43
C GLN A 727 4.40 -19.77 6.78
N ASP A 728 4.30 -20.88 7.52
CA ASP A 728 3.56 -20.90 8.80
C ASP A 728 4.17 -19.92 9.81
N PHE A 729 5.47 -19.66 9.65
CA PHE A 729 6.24 -18.67 10.40
C PHE A 729 7.39 -18.12 9.55
N ILE A 730 7.97 -17.00 9.99
CA ILE A 730 9.20 -16.41 9.45
C ILE A 730 10.19 -16.26 10.59
N LEU A 731 11.39 -16.85 10.50
CA LEU A 731 12.50 -16.60 11.43
C LEU A 731 13.43 -15.52 10.84
N MET A 732 13.75 -14.47 11.59
CA MET A 732 14.64 -13.40 11.13
C MET A 732 16.09 -13.63 11.56
N GLN A 733 17.02 -12.98 10.86
CA GLN A 733 18.43 -12.93 11.27
C GLN A 733 18.56 -12.20 12.61
N ASN A 734 19.31 -12.77 13.56
CA ASN A 734 19.55 -12.15 14.86
C ASN A 734 20.35 -10.85 14.70
N TYR A 735 20.04 -9.84 15.51
CA TYR A 735 20.77 -8.57 15.50
C TYR A 735 21.08 -8.09 16.93
N PRO A 736 22.31 -7.64 17.21
CA PRO A 736 23.49 -7.64 16.31
C PRO A 736 23.99 -9.06 15.96
N ASN A 737 24.75 -9.20 14.87
CA ASN A 737 25.48 -10.43 14.50
C ASN A 737 26.73 -10.06 13.66
N PRO A 738 27.98 -10.23 14.15
CA PRO A 738 28.36 -10.79 15.45
C PRO A 738 27.84 -9.99 16.65
N PHE A 739 27.71 -10.62 17.81
CA PHE A 739 27.19 -9.98 19.02
C PHE A 739 28.07 -10.21 20.26
N ASN A 740 28.02 -9.24 21.20
CA ASN A 740 28.65 -9.31 22.52
C ASN A 740 27.92 -8.38 23.53
N PRO A 741 27.38 -8.86 24.68
CA PRO A 741 27.12 -10.25 25.02
C PRO A 741 25.73 -10.73 24.56
N GLU A 742 24.88 -9.84 24.06
CA GLU A 742 23.48 -10.13 23.76
C GLU A 742 23.09 -9.88 22.30
N THR A 743 22.14 -10.68 21.82
CA THR A 743 21.51 -10.55 20.50
C THR A 743 20.02 -10.80 20.61
N VAL A 744 19.28 -10.21 19.69
CA VAL A 744 17.83 -10.33 19.61
C VAL A 744 17.46 -11.22 18.43
N ILE A 745 16.69 -12.28 18.70
CA ILE A 745 16.12 -13.19 17.71
C ILE A 745 14.64 -12.83 17.54
N ASN A 746 14.26 -12.42 16.34
CA ASN A 746 12.87 -12.11 16.01
C ASN A 746 12.27 -13.22 15.13
N TYR A 747 11.00 -13.55 15.34
CA TYR A 747 10.23 -14.41 14.45
C TYR A 747 8.76 -13.99 14.42
N ARG A 748 8.02 -14.38 13.39
CA ARG A 748 6.58 -14.12 13.25
C ARG A 748 5.84 -15.42 13.01
N LEU A 749 4.73 -15.63 13.70
CA LEU A 749 3.83 -16.77 13.50
C LEU A 749 2.57 -16.30 12.75
N ASN A 750 2.13 -17.07 11.76
CA ASN A 750 0.88 -16.81 11.02
C ASN A 750 -0.34 -17.52 11.63
N PHE A 751 -0.12 -18.52 12.49
CA PHE A 751 -1.16 -19.26 13.23
C PHE A 751 -0.76 -19.40 14.70
N SER A 752 -1.70 -19.72 15.58
CA SER A 752 -1.37 -20.12 16.94
C SER A 752 -0.83 -21.55 16.97
N GLY A 753 0.10 -21.84 17.87
CA GLY A 753 0.67 -23.18 17.99
C GLY A 753 1.85 -23.26 18.94
N HIS A 754 2.35 -24.48 19.12
CA HIS A 754 3.50 -24.72 19.99
C HIS A 754 4.81 -24.39 19.26
N VAL A 755 5.62 -23.50 19.85
CA VAL A 755 6.89 -23.02 19.32
C VAL A 755 8.03 -23.53 20.19
N THR A 756 9.08 -24.07 19.55
CA THR A 756 10.34 -24.38 20.22
C THR A 756 11.50 -23.60 19.56
N LEU A 757 12.14 -22.67 20.27
CA LEU A 757 13.34 -21.95 19.85
C LEU A 757 14.55 -22.48 20.62
N SER A 758 15.52 -23.08 19.93
CA SER A 758 16.70 -23.73 20.54
C SER A 758 18.00 -23.20 19.95
N ILE A 759 19.06 -23.12 20.76
CA ILE A 759 20.43 -22.76 20.38
C ILE A 759 21.31 -24.00 20.38
N PHE A 760 22.12 -24.17 19.33
CA PHE A 760 23.09 -25.25 19.16
C PHE A 760 24.48 -24.67 18.91
N ASN A 761 25.51 -25.40 19.33
CA ASN A 761 26.90 -25.07 18.99
C ASN A 761 27.27 -25.60 17.58
N ALA A 762 28.50 -25.32 17.13
CA ALA A 762 28.99 -25.73 15.82
C ALA A 762 29.04 -27.27 15.59
N THR A 763 29.00 -28.09 16.64
CA THR A 763 28.93 -29.55 16.55
C THR A 763 27.50 -30.09 16.60
N GLY A 764 26.49 -29.21 16.67
CA GLY A 764 25.08 -29.57 16.74
C GLY A 764 24.60 -29.97 18.14
N GLN A 765 25.40 -29.76 19.18
CA GLN A 765 24.97 -30.00 20.56
C GLN A 765 24.07 -28.86 21.03
N LEU A 766 22.97 -29.21 21.69
CA LEU A 766 22.03 -28.24 22.28
C LEU A 766 22.72 -27.46 23.40
N VAL A 767 22.69 -26.14 23.28
CA VAL A 767 23.25 -25.19 24.25
C VAL A 767 22.17 -24.66 25.18
N LYS A 768 21.00 -24.30 24.61
CA LYS A 768 19.90 -23.67 25.35
C LYS A 768 18.57 -23.79 24.63
N LYS A 769 17.48 -24.03 25.35
CA LYS A 769 16.12 -23.72 24.84
C LYS A 769 15.70 -22.33 25.32
N LEU A 770 15.35 -21.46 24.37
CA LEU A 770 14.88 -20.10 24.65
C LEU A 770 13.36 -20.02 24.74
N VAL A 771 12.65 -20.83 23.96
CA VAL A 771 11.18 -20.90 23.93
C VAL A 771 10.78 -22.36 23.79
N ASP A 772 9.77 -22.79 24.55
CA ASP A 772 9.13 -24.11 24.43
C ASP A 772 7.69 -24.01 24.97
N THR A 773 6.82 -23.29 24.25
CA THR A 773 5.45 -23.00 24.71
C THR A 773 4.49 -22.71 23.55
N PHE A 774 3.19 -22.68 23.85
CA PHE A 774 2.15 -22.23 22.92
C PHE A 774 2.18 -20.70 22.77
N GLN A 775 2.10 -20.20 21.54
CA GLN A 775 2.09 -18.78 21.22
C GLN A 775 1.01 -18.44 20.19
N GLU A 776 0.42 -17.26 20.35
CA GLU A 776 -0.57 -16.70 19.41
C GLU A 776 0.08 -16.17 18.12
N PRO A 777 -0.68 -16.00 17.02
CA PRO A 777 -0.17 -15.38 15.80
C PRO A 777 0.34 -13.97 16.07
N GLY A 778 1.42 -13.58 15.42
CA GLY A 778 2.04 -12.27 15.64
C GLY A 778 3.55 -12.30 15.65
N ALA A 779 4.15 -11.14 15.88
CA ALA A 779 5.60 -10.98 15.99
C ALA A 779 6.06 -11.28 17.43
N HIS A 780 7.14 -12.04 17.54
CA HIS A 780 7.75 -12.48 18.79
C HIS A 780 9.24 -12.12 18.79
N GLN A 781 9.75 -11.76 19.96
CA GLN A 781 11.12 -11.30 20.15
C GLN A 781 11.72 -11.96 21.39
N ILE A 782 12.92 -12.54 21.24
CA ILE A 782 13.63 -13.23 22.31
C ILE A 782 15.10 -12.83 22.33
N THR A 783 15.63 -12.49 23.50
CA THR A 783 17.04 -12.13 23.68
C THR A 783 17.85 -13.32 24.17
N TRP A 784 19.01 -13.56 23.55
CA TRP A 784 20.01 -14.50 24.06
C TRP A 784 21.28 -13.75 24.46
N ASN A 785 21.81 -14.07 25.64
CA ASN A 785 22.96 -13.39 26.26
C ASN A 785 24.24 -14.24 26.29
N GLY A 786 24.36 -15.18 25.35
CA GLY A 786 25.54 -16.05 25.25
C GLY A 786 25.71 -17.04 26.41
N LYS A 787 24.64 -17.38 27.15
CA LYS A 787 24.68 -18.37 28.24
C LYS A 787 23.98 -19.68 27.87
N ASP A 788 24.49 -20.79 28.39
CA ASP A 788 23.87 -22.11 28.30
C ASP A 788 22.69 -22.27 29.29
N ASP A 789 22.09 -23.47 29.34
CA ASP A 789 21.01 -23.82 30.27
C ASP A 789 21.43 -23.84 31.75
N HIS A 790 22.73 -23.91 32.05
CA HIS A 790 23.27 -23.87 33.42
C HIS A 790 23.69 -22.44 33.83
N GLY A 791 23.51 -21.45 32.95
CA GLY A 791 23.85 -20.06 33.20
C GLY A 791 25.33 -19.70 32.96
N HIS A 792 26.13 -20.62 32.42
CA HIS A 792 27.54 -20.38 32.08
C HIS A 792 27.66 -19.71 30.70
N LEU A 793 28.60 -18.78 30.56
CA LEU A 793 28.94 -18.18 29.27
C LEU A 793 29.57 -19.22 28.34
N VAL A 794 29.10 -19.25 27.10
CA VAL A 794 29.63 -20.14 26.05
C VAL A 794 30.91 -19.57 25.42
N SER A 795 31.67 -20.35 24.67
CA SER A 795 32.89 -19.88 23.99
C SER A 795 32.57 -18.97 22.80
N SER A 796 33.44 -18.01 22.46
CA SER A 796 33.35 -17.28 21.18
C SER A 796 33.30 -18.28 20.02
N GLY A 797 32.44 -18.04 19.03
CA GLY A 797 32.28 -18.96 17.91
C GLY A 797 30.94 -18.89 17.21
N ILE A 798 30.73 -19.86 16.33
CA ILE A 798 29.50 -19.99 15.55
C ILE A 798 28.48 -20.81 16.35
N TYR A 799 27.27 -20.28 16.43
CA TYR A 799 26.10 -20.95 16.97
C TYR A 799 24.98 -20.96 15.93
N ILE A 800 24.06 -21.91 16.07
CA ILE A 800 22.88 -22.05 15.21
C ILE A 800 21.66 -21.95 16.12
N TYR A 801 20.71 -21.08 15.78
CA TYR A 801 19.40 -21.08 16.43
C TYR A 801 18.36 -21.68 15.50
N GLN A 802 17.47 -22.48 16.08
CA GLN A 802 16.47 -23.28 15.38
C GLN A 802 15.09 -22.99 15.93
N LEU A 803 14.16 -22.60 15.07
CA LEU A 803 12.73 -22.49 15.40
C LEU A 803 11.98 -23.70 14.84
N LYS A 804 11.20 -24.38 15.70
CA LYS A 804 10.24 -25.41 15.29
C LYS A 804 8.82 -24.94 15.53
N PHE A 805 7.97 -25.05 14.51
CA PHE A 805 6.54 -24.70 14.57
C PHE A 805 5.76 -25.51 13.53
N ASN A 806 4.64 -26.14 13.92
CA ASN A 806 3.78 -26.95 13.04
C ASN A 806 4.53 -27.92 12.11
N GLN A 807 5.45 -28.72 12.66
CA GLN A 807 6.31 -29.69 11.96
C GLN A 807 7.38 -29.09 11.02
N LYS A 808 7.39 -27.77 10.82
CA LYS A 808 8.46 -27.05 10.09
C LYS A 808 9.59 -26.66 11.03
N VAL A 809 10.80 -26.65 10.49
CA VAL A 809 12.04 -26.30 11.20
C VAL A 809 12.83 -25.32 10.35
N GLU A 810 13.18 -24.17 10.91
CA GLU A 810 14.07 -23.18 10.27
C GLU A 810 15.29 -22.93 11.16
N ASN A 811 16.47 -22.80 10.56
CA ASN A 811 17.73 -22.57 11.26
C ASN A 811 18.40 -21.31 10.73
N LYS A 812 19.02 -20.53 11.62
CA LYS A 812 19.90 -19.42 11.24
C LYS A 812 21.16 -19.41 12.07
N LYS A 813 22.22 -18.83 11.52
CA LYS A 813 23.57 -18.80 12.09
C LYS A 813 23.81 -17.48 12.82
N MET A 814 24.48 -17.55 13.97
CA MET A 814 24.95 -16.39 14.72
C MET A 814 26.41 -16.55 15.14
N ILE A 815 27.12 -15.43 15.31
CA ILE A 815 28.52 -15.36 15.71
C ILE A 815 28.57 -14.65 17.07
N PHE A 816 28.98 -15.38 18.11
CA PHE A 816 29.20 -14.82 19.43
C PHE A 816 30.67 -14.44 19.61
N LEU A 817 30.90 -13.22 20.10
CA LEU A 817 32.22 -12.71 20.46
C LEU A 817 32.22 -12.44 21.97
N ARG A 818 33.11 -13.11 22.71
CA ARG A 818 33.39 -12.82 24.12
C ARG A 818 34.27 -11.60 24.27
#